data_AF-A0A937DN53-F1
#
_entry.id   AF-A0A937DN53-F1
#
_cell.length_a   1.000
_cell.length_b   1.000
_cell.length_c   1.000
_cell.angle_alpha   90.00
_cell.angle_beta   90.00
_cell.angle_gamma   90.00
#
_symmetry.space_group_name_H-M   'P 1'
#
loop_
_entity.id
_entity.type
_entity.pdbx_description
1 polymer ?
#
loop_
_entity_poly.entity_id
_entity_poly.type
_entity_poly.pdbx_seq_one_letter_code
_entity_poly.pdbx_strand_id
1 'polypeptide(L)'
;MSKQEPTPSNLAAEPNAGNLPPTLKDVDPDLIARAPELAGLNAEGGASAGPMNFISGIQQQLAELGRIATETAKRASALDQREAAVLIKLAELQTQREAARKEQEELAQRQQKLDEETAAKQTALNQRAEEIRQKSDELQGKLEEASRLHELREQAQQAQAKVHEERAQLDERRSALEADRAAMEQTFESESAKLQQARAELQQRSDEAEKARSEAQALLKQAQNDSVEAKAQLESAIAAAKAKQDEIDRATTELKRREEKLEDAAKAAKAWQEEADAETAKREQACEQREREAQALMSKAEALQRELDAHKAEFGDLTTQRSRLEQARAELNKQIDDLKKQREQAEASRAQAQQSIEQREKTINQRLASIQKQADALEARQAELDKQRADAADTLNQAQQLRQLAERELQEARGLASKNDDAAAKLAQLRQEEQSLRATLNEETARRQKLETALSELENTANALREQTQQGVRQSEEALAKLGEANARAEELERKLAQADREAVDSASRTSQELDEARTLAASLERQLNEIQSRAEQREKALSDALGRASELESQLTQAQASIDRLSAQIKTAGESEGELVAQLRAQVQSLTQSAAEAERRHEQSLRQAIEQARSEVEHAASTSAELTERSKQIEQLQQQLDEQSQTHEQDLRKLREAADALRAQADEAQSKLESAAKELTQLREELSAATLSMNEQAGEVQRLQSELSSRPTQNEGVDSKASQKKIKELGEALLKREDAIRTLSKRVEEAEARAEDATRRADEAESLAKRAEASVDDRAGEALSRAVLRQQRLMKYKKLLSTQAHKIVQAKAALQKRAEQYDELLSQRQKIMEAAAALKQERAQVQTKLARSQSAGMIFFIVASLSVIAVMAWAVATKMAPATYAVRTTIIADGKGRIPTEDELKAWTAAHERLFEDPQFMQLAAERCSQRGIKDLSNAPAVAARLKNDFSFHTDAAGKLTFELRGQGAERTTRELETLTLAAVATANAQREARGDGAATAIDSPPTAGSEPISDQRMLYVATIGGGGLLLTFVLWLLIYRLLAASKIKFENQLAIES
;
A
#
# COMPACT_ATOMS: atom_id res chain seq x y z
N MET A 1 -7.33 -33.04 27.88
CA MET A 1 -7.13 -33.15 29.34
C MET A 1 -7.47 -31.81 29.96
N SER A 2 -8.15 -31.87 31.10
CA SER A 2 -8.98 -30.84 31.74
C SER A 2 -8.18 -29.85 32.61
N LYS A 3 -8.64 -28.59 32.68
CA LYS A 3 -8.70 -27.70 33.87
C LYS A 3 -9.25 -26.34 33.41
N GLN A 4 -10.57 -26.12 33.45
CA GLN A 4 -11.39 -25.59 34.55
C GLN A 4 -11.02 -24.16 34.99
N GLU A 5 -11.67 -23.20 34.33
CA GLU A 5 -12.03 -21.88 34.84
C GLU A 5 -13.25 -21.98 35.78
N PRO A 6 -13.47 -20.99 36.66
CA PRO A 6 -14.83 -20.62 37.02
C PRO A 6 -15.13 -19.14 36.74
N THR A 7 -16.18 -18.94 35.95
CA THR A 7 -16.90 -17.67 35.73
C THR A 7 -17.89 -17.42 36.88
N PRO A 8 -18.18 -16.14 37.24
CA PRO A 8 -19.21 -15.77 38.21
C PRO A 8 -20.53 -15.37 37.53
N SER A 9 -21.66 -15.66 38.18
CA SER A 9 -23.01 -15.11 37.90
C SER A 9 -23.83 -15.29 39.19
N ASN A 10 -24.24 -14.28 39.97
CA ASN A 10 -25.03 -13.05 39.74
C ASN A 10 -26.56 -13.30 39.76
N LEU A 11 -27.27 -12.39 40.45
CA LEU A 11 -28.73 -12.11 40.53
C LEU A 11 -29.54 -12.93 41.57
N ALA A 12 -30.01 -12.37 42.70
CA ALA A 12 -30.91 -11.22 42.98
C ALA A 12 -32.41 -11.53 42.85
N ALA A 13 -33.14 -11.47 43.99
CA ALA A 13 -34.52 -10.95 44.12
C ALA A 13 -34.97 -10.94 45.61
N GLU A 14 -35.16 -9.73 46.14
CA GLU A 14 -35.93 -9.35 47.35
C GLU A 14 -37.47 -9.49 47.13
N PRO A 15 -38.40 -8.99 48.00
CA PRO A 15 -38.48 -8.86 49.47
C PRO A 15 -39.85 -9.36 50.05
N ASN A 16 -39.99 -9.37 51.39
CA ASN A 16 -40.90 -8.50 52.18
C ASN A 16 -41.60 -9.15 53.41
N ALA A 17 -41.45 -8.42 54.53
CA ALA A 17 -42.30 -8.26 55.74
C ALA A 17 -42.65 -9.43 56.69
N GLY A 18 -42.31 -9.25 57.98
CA GLY A 18 -43.19 -9.62 59.09
C GLY A 18 -42.56 -10.03 60.42
N ASN A 19 -42.47 -9.06 61.36
CA ASN A 19 -42.56 -9.20 62.83
C ASN A 19 -41.45 -9.89 63.68
N LEU A 20 -40.71 -9.02 64.39
CA LEU A 20 -40.49 -8.90 65.85
C LEU A 20 -39.98 -10.10 66.72
N PRO A 21 -39.17 -9.82 67.77
CA PRO A 21 -38.24 -10.78 68.40
C PRO A 21 -38.79 -11.52 69.64
N PRO A 22 -38.09 -12.58 70.12
CA PRO A 22 -38.64 -13.55 71.05
C PRO A 22 -38.33 -13.23 72.53
N THR A 23 -39.27 -13.65 73.39
CA THR A 23 -39.11 -13.77 74.84
C THR A 23 -39.50 -15.17 75.30
N LEU A 24 -38.69 -15.70 76.23
CA LEU A 24 -39.03 -16.63 77.31
C LEU A 24 -39.44 -18.10 77.00
N LYS A 25 -39.03 -18.97 77.94
CA LYS A 25 -39.37 -20.41 78.17
C LYS A 25 -38.36 -21.40 77.55
N ASP A 26 -37.82 -22.42 78.22
CA ASP A 26 -38.13 -23.17 79.46
C ASP A 26 -36.80 -23.77 79.99
N VAL A 27 -36.47 -23.72 81.30
CA VAL A 27 -36.76 -24.68 82.39
C VAL A 27 -35.97 -26.00 82.32
N ASP A 28 -35.06 -26.13 83.30
CA ASP A 28 -34.37 -27.32 83.84
C ASP A 28 -35.38 -28.24 84.57
N PRO A 29 -35.24 -29.59 84.59
CA PRO A 29 -34.57 -30.19 85.76
C PRO A 29 -33.95 -31.59 85.55
N ASP A 30 -32.77 -31.85 86.12
CA ASP A 30 -32.60 -33.11 86.86
C ASP A 30 -31.74 -32.99 88.14
N LEU A 31 -32.32 -33.56 89.19
CA LEU A 31 -32.17 -33.31 90.62
C LEU A 31 -31.01 -34.08 91.31
N ILE A 32 -30.41 -33.43 92.33
CA ILE A 32 -30.20 -33.93 93.73
C ILE A 32 -29.27 -35.16 93.92
N ALA A 33 -28.24 -35.14 94.79
CA ALA A 33 -28.26 -34.80 96.23
C ALA A 33 -26.90 -34.20 96.68
N ARG A 34 -26.84 -32.96 97.17
CA ARG A 34 -27.08 -32.44 98.54
C ARG A 34 -25.92 -32.59 99.55
N ALA A 35 -25.30 -31.43 99.81
CA ALA A 35 -24.74 -30.88 101.06
C ALA A 35 -23.51 -31.59 101.69
N PRO A 36 -22.52 -30.80 102.17
CA PRO A 36 -22.66 -30.22 103.51
C PRO A 36 -22.04 -28.81 103.70
N GLU A 37 -22.68 -27.98 104.53
CA GLU A 37 -22.03 -26.89 105.24
C GLU A 37 -22.26 -27.02 106.76
N LEU A 38 -21.14 -26.96 107.48
CA LEU A 38 -20.85 -26.24 108.73
C LEU A 38 -21.91 -26.00 109.82
N ALA A 39 -21.44 -26.27 111.06
CA ALA A 39 -21.81 -25.71 112.37
C ALA A 39 -23.16 -26.15 112.98
N GLY A 40 -23.26 -26.62 114.22
CA GLY A 40 -22.30 -26.78 115.32
C GLY A 40 -23.02 -27.32 116.57
N LEU A 41 -22.29 -27.33 117.70
CA LEU A 41 -22.69 -27.54 119.11
C LEU A 41 -22.66 -28.96 119.70
N ASN A 42 -21.75 -29.07 120.67
CA ASN A 42 -21.87 -29.69 122.00
C ASN A 42 -22.11 -31.19 122.19
N ALA A 43 -21.15 -31.74 122.93
CA ALA A 43 -21.32 -32.55 124.14
C ALA A 43 -21.99 -33.94 124.01
N GLU A 44 -21.19 -34.99 124.18
CA GLU A 44 -21.18 -35.87 125.36
C GLU A 44 -20.57 -37.24 125.00
N GLY A 45 -19.73 -37.76 125.91
CA GLY A 45 -19.43 -39.18 126.09
C GLY A 45 -18.74 -39.89 124.92
N GLY A 46 -17.48 -40.27 124.98
CA GLY A 46 -16.96 -41.11 126.05
C GLY A 46 -16.84 -42.56 125.57
N ALA A 47 -15.61 -42.92 125.19
CA ALA A 47 -14.97 -44.24 125.34
C ALA A 47 -15.73 -45.51 124.92
N SER A 48 -15.10 -46.35 124.10
CA SER A 48 -14.10 -47.29 124.65
C SER A 48 -13.41 -48.09 123.54
N ALA A 49 -12.12 -48.28 123.76
CA ALA A 49 -11.32 -49.25 123.07
C ALA A 49 -11.69 -50.67 123.53
N GLY A 50 -11.50 -51.62 122.61
CA GLY A 50 -10.84 -52.91 122.81
C GLY A 50 -11.11 -53.68 124.12
N PRO A 51 -11.75 -54.85 124.07
CA PRO A 51 -11.95 -55.69 125.24
C PRO A 51 -10.65 -56.32 125.76
N MET A 52 -10.52 -56.30 127.08
CA MET A 52 -9.59 -57.11 127.87
C MET A 52 -9.97 -58.59 127.84
N ASN A 53 -8.92 -59.41 127.86
CA ASN A 53 -8.95 -60.79 128.30
C ASN A 53 -9.20 -60.92 129.81
N PHE A 54 -9.81 -62.06 130.16
CA PHE A 54 -9.58 -62.86 131.37
C PHE A 54 -10.17 -62.42 132.74
N ILE A 55 -11.40 -62.91 132.96
CA ILE A 55 -11.84 -63.82 134.04
C ILE A 55 -11.01 -63.90 135.36
N SER A 56 -11.77 -63.74 136.45
CA SER A 56 -11.68 -64.42 137.77
C SER A 56 -10.81 -63.81 138.86
N GLY A 57 -11.43 -63.47 140.01
CA GLY A 57 -10.72 -63.45 141.28
C GLY A 57 -11.32 -62.60 142.40
N ILE A 58 -12.59 -62.83 142.75
CA ILE A 58 -13.22 -62.35 143.98
C ILE A 58 -12.48 -62.95 145.18
N GLN A 59 -11.84 -62.15 146.05
CA GLN A 59 -11.69 -62.37 147.52
C GLN A 59 -10.64 -61.43 148.16
N GLN A 60 -10.82 -60.12 148.08
CA GLN A 60 -10.18 -59.20 149.04
C GLN A 60 -10.94 -57.88 149.19
N GLN A 61 -12.28 -57.96 149.20
CA GLN A 61 -13.12 -56.92 149.80
C GLN A 61 -13.01 -57.03 151.32
N LEU A 62 -12.77 -55.90 152.00
CA LEU A 62 -13.28 -55.52 153.35
C LEU A 62 -12.31 -54.69 154.24
N ALA A 63 -11.15 -54.23 153.74
CA ALA A 63 -10.26 -53.35 154.52
C ALA A 63 -9.97 -51.96 153.91
N GLU A 64 -10.27 -51.70 152.63
CA GLU A 64 -9.95 -50.41 151.97
C GLU A 64 -11.07 -49.37 151.95
N LEU A 65 -12.25 -49.66 152.51
CA LEU A 65 -13.39 -48.74 152.55
C LEU A 65 -13.18 -47.51 153.46
N GLY A 66 -12.13 -47.49 154.30
CA GLY A 66 -11.74 -46.31 155.09
C GLY A 66 -10.76 -45.37 154.40
N ARG A 67 -10.06 -45.81 153.34
CA ARG A 67 -9.01 -45.02 152.65
C ARG A 67 -9.55 -44.22 151.45
N ILE A 68 -10.72 -44.63 150.92
CA ILE A 68 -11.39 -44.05 149.75
C ILE A 68 -12.05 -42.68 150.05
N ALA A 69 -12.41 -42.40 151.31
CA ALA A 69 -13.02 -41.11 151.69
C ALA A 69 -12.02 -39.93 151.71
N THR A 70 -10.74 -40.19 151.91
CA THR A 70 -9.68 -39.16 151.92
C THR A 70 -8.98 -38.96 150.57
N GLU A 71 -9.03 -39.94 149.66
CA GLU A 71 -8.55 -39.76 148.27
C GLU A 71 -9.56 -39.02 147.37
N THR A 72 -10.85 -39.10 147.67
CA THR A 72 -11.90 -38.43 146.87
C THR A 72 -11.85 -36.90 146.99
N ALA A 73 -11.49 -36.36 148.17
CA ALA A 73 -11.30 -34.92 148.35
C ALA A 73 -10.08 -34.35 147.60
N LYS A 74 -8.99 -35.13 147.46
CA LYS A 74 -7.81 -34.71 146.67
C LYS A 74 -8.01 -34.84 145.16
N ARG A 75 -8.86 -35.76 144.70
CA ARG A 75 -9.20 -35.90 143.26
C ARG A 75 -10.13 -34.79 142.76
N ALA A 76 -11.00 -34.23 143.60
CA ALA A 76 -11.87 -33.11 143.20
C ALA A 76 -11.05 -31.84 142.87
N SER A 77 -10.05 -31.48 143.70
CA SER A 77 -9.19 -30.31 143.44
C SER A 77 -8.27 -30.46 142.21
N ALA A 78 -7.90 -31.69 141.83
CA ALA A 78 -7.07 -31.95 140.65
C ALA A 78 -7.88 -31.98 139.34
N LEU A 79 -9.19 -32.19 139.41
CA LEU A 79 -10.10 -32.14 138.26
C LEU A 79 -10.40 -30.69 137.86
N ASP A 80 -10.68 -29.80 138.83
CA ASP A 80 -10.92 -28.38 138.55
C ASP A 80 -9.72 -27.68 137.89
N GLN A 81 -8.49 -28.03 138.30
CA GLN A 81 -7.27 -27.49 137.67
C GLN A 81 -7.03 -28.04 136.24
N ARG A 82 -7.47 -29.27 135.96
CA ARG A 82 -7.37 -29.85 134.61
C ARG A 82 -8.43 -29.30 133.68
N GLU A 83 -9.63 -29.05 134.18
CA GLU A 83 -10.73 -28.50 133.38
C GLU A 83 -10.45 -27.04 132.98
N ALA A 84 -9.90 -26.24 133.89
CA ALA A 84 -9.42 -24.89 133.58
C ALA A 84 -8.29 -24.89 132.54
N ALA A 85 -7.33 -25.83 132.62
CA ALA A 85 -6.25 -25.94 131.65
C ALA A 85 -6.74 -26.37 130.26
N VAL A 86 -7.77 -27.22 130.18
CA VAL A 86 -8.38 -27.62 128.90
C VAL A 86 -9.15 -26.47 128.26
N LEU A 87 -9.88 -25.67 129.04
CA LEU A 87 -10.62 -24.52 128.52
C LEU A 87 -9.68 -23.42 127.97
N ILE A 88 -8.57 -23.14 128.64
CA ILE A 88 -7.55 -22.20 128.14
C ILE A 88 -6.97 -22.72 126.81
N LYS A 89 -6.64 -24.02 126.73
CA LYS A 89 -6.06 -24.61 125.53
C LYS A 89 -7.06 -24.70 124.37
N LEU A 90 -8.35 -24.87 124.67
CA LEU A 90 -9.42 -24.82 123.67
C LEU A 90 -9.60 -23.41 123.10
N ALA A 91 -9.53 -22.38 123.95
CA ALA A 91 -9.58 -20.98 123.52
C ALA A 91 -8.36 -20.60 122.66
N GLU A 92 -7.16 -21.05 123.03
CA GLU A 92 -5.95 -20.87 122.19
C GLU A 92 -6.09 -21.54 120.82
N LEU A 93 -6.62 -22.76 120.77
CA LEU A 93 -6.85 -23.48 119.50
C LEU A 93 -7.93 -22.82 118.64
N GLN A 94 -8.98 -22.26 119.25
CA GLN A 94 -9.99 -21.49 118.51
C GLN A 94 -9.38 -20.21 117.93
N THR A 95 -8.55 -19.51 118.71
CA THR A 95 -7.85 -18.30 118.25
C THR A 95 -6.89 -18.60 117.10
N GLN A 96 -6.14 -19.71 117.18
CA GLN A 96 -5.27 -20.17 116.10
C GLN A 96 -6.05 -20.56 114.84
N ARG A 97 -7.24 -21.15 114.99
CA ARG A 97 -8.08 -21.55 113.86
C ARG A 97 -8.70 -20.35 113.15
N GLU A 98 -9.06 -19.30 113.89
CA GLU A 98 -9.53 -18.03 113.31
C GLU A 98 -8.41 -17.27 112.61
N ALA A 99 -7.19 -17.26 113.19
CA ALA A 99 -6.02 -16.70 112.54
C ALA A 99 -5.69 -17.41 111.23
N ALA A 100 -5.71 -18.75 111.22
CA ALA A 100 -5.49 -19.56 110.02
C ALA A 100 -6.56 -19.31 108.94
N ARG A 101 -7.84 -19.12 109.32
CA ARG A 101 -8.90 -18.77 108.37
C ARG A 101 -8.69 -17.40 107.73
N LYS A 102 -8.29 -16.40 108.53
CA LYS A 102 -7.97 -15.06 108.00
C LYS A 102 -6.79 -15.09 107.04
N GLU A 103 -5.72 -15.82 107.35
CA GLU A 103 -4.60 -15.99 106.43
C GLU A 103 -5.03 -16.69 105.13
N GLN A 104 -5.91 -17.68 105.23
CA GLN A 104 -6.41 -18.40 104.05
C GLN A 104 -7.31 -17.52 103.17
N GLU A 105 -8.14 -16.66 103.77
CA GLU A 105 -8.95 -15.66 103.05
C GLU A 105 -8.07 -14.57 102.40
N GLU A 106 -7.02 -14.09 103.09
CA GLU A 106 -6.07 -13.14 102.52
C GLU A 106 -5.28 -13.74 101.35
N LEU A 107 -4.89 -15.01 101.44
CA LEU A 107 -4.24 -15.72 100.34
C LEU A 107 -5.18 -15.89 99.14
N ALA A 108 -6.45 -16.23 99.38
CA ALA A 108 -7.45 -16.33 98.31
C ALA A 108 -7.67 -14.97 97.61
N GLN A 109 -7.75 -13.88 98.37
CA GLN A 109 -7.89 -12.53 97.80
C GLN A 109 -6.64 -12.09 97.04
N ARG A 110 -5.44 -12.44 97.52
CA ARG A 110 -4.18 -12.19 96.78
C ARG A 110 -4.12 -12.98 95.48
N GLN A 111 -4.56 -14.24 95.50
CA GLN A 111 -4.60 -15.08 94.31
C GLN A 111 -5.57 -14.50 93.27
N GLN A 112 -6.77 -14.11 93.69
CA GLN A 112 -7.76 -13.48 92.80
C GLN A 112 -7.23 -12.19 92.17
N LYS A 113 -6.55 -11.32 92.94
CA LYS A 113 -5.91 -10.11 92.39
C LYS A 113 -4.81 -10.42 91.39
N LEU A 114 -4.01 -11.46 91.64
CA LEU A 114 -2.98 -11.92 90.70
C LEU A 114 -3.59 -12.43 89.39
N ASP A 115 -4.72 -13.15 89.47
CA ASP A 115 -5.43 -13.66 88.30
C ASP A 115 -6.08 -12.51 87.50
N GLU A 116 -6.63 -11.49 88.17
CA GLU A 116 -7.14 -10.28 87.54
C GLU A 116 -6.03 -9.45 86.87
N GLU A 117 -4.88 -9.27 87.53
CA GLU A 117 -3.73 -8.57 86.96
C GLU A 117 -3.12 -9.30 85.76
N THR A 118 -3.05 -10.63 85.80
CA THR A 118 -2.54 -11.43 84.68
C THR A 118 -3.51 -11.43 83.50
N ALA A 119 -4.82 -11.50 83.75
CA ALA A 119 -5.83 -11.34 82.72
C ALA A 119 -5.75 -9.95 82.05
N ALA A 120 -5.65 -8.87 82.85
CA ALA A 120 -5.51 -7.52 82.32
C ALA A 120 -4.23 -7.33 81.49
N LYS A 121 -3.10 -7.88 81.94
CA LYS A 121 -1.84 -7.88 81.18
C LYS A 121 -1.96 -8.65 79.87
N GLN A 122 -2.65 -9.79 79.88
CA GLN A 122 -2.88 -10.58 78.67
C GLN A 122 -3.75 -9.83 77.66
N THR A 123 -4.80 -9.14 78.11
CA THR A 123 -5.63 -8.30 77.23
C THR A 123 -4.83 -7.14 76.64
N ALA A 124 -4.00 -6.47 77.43
CA ALA A 124 -3.14 -5.38 76.96
C ALA A 124 -2.08 -5.86 75.94
N LEU A 125 -1.52 -7.06 76.14
CA LEU A 125 -0.60 -7.67 75.18
C LEU A 125 -1.28 -8.02 73.86
N ASN A 126 -2.52 -8.54 73.92
CA ASN A 126 -3.29 -8.85 72.72
C ASN A 126 -3.63 -7.57 71.93
N GLN A 127 -4.08 -6.51 72.61
CA GLN A 127 -4.34 -5.22 71.98
C GLN A 127 -3.08 -4.65 71.32
N ARG A 128 -1.93 -4.71 72.00
CA ARG A 128 -0.65 -4.23 71.45
C ARG A 128 -0.18 -5.08 70.26
N ALA A 129 -0.42 -6.39 70.28
CA ALA A 129 -0.12 -7.26 69.15
C ALA A 129 -0.99 -6.92 67.93
N GLU A 130 -2.24 -6.53 68.15
CA GLU A 130 -3.16 -6.13 67.09
C GLU A 130 -2.80 -4.76 66.49
N GLU A 131 -2.41 -3.79 67.32
CA GLU A 131 -1.86 -2.50 66.85
C GLU A 131 -0.58 -2.68 66.01
N ILE A 132 0.30 -3.61 66.41
CA ILE A 132 1.51 -3.93 65.65
C ILE A 132 1.16 -4.55 64.30
N ARG A 133 0.16 -5.44 64.24
CA ARG A 133 -0.33 -6.01 62.97
C ARG A 133 -0.89 -4.93 62.05
N GLN A 134 -1.77 -4.07 62.56
CA GLN A 134 -2.34 -2.97 61.77
C GLN A 134 -1.25 -2.04 61.21
N LYS A 135 -0.24 -1.69 62.00
CA LYS A 135 0.89 -0.88 61.54
C LYS A 135 1.78 -1.62 60.53
N SER A 136 1.95 -2.93 60.69
CA SER A 136 2.67 -3.75 59.72
C SER A 136 1.95 -3.77 58.36
N ASP A 137 0.64 -3.95 58.37
CA ASP A 137 -0.19 -3.98 57.16
C ASP A 137 -0.19 -2.60 56.47
N GLU A 138 -0.25 -1.51 57.24
CA GLU A 138 -0.15 -0.14 56.71
C GLU A 138 1.22 0.14 56.06
N LEU A 139 2.32 -0.31 56.69
CA LEU A 139 3.66 -0.18 56.13
C LEU A 139 3.85 -1.05 54.88
N GLN A 140 3.25 -2.23 54.85
CA GLN A 140 3.27 -3.10 53.68
C GLN A 140 2.50 -2.49 52.50
N GLY A 141 1.34 -1.89 52.76
CA GLY A 141 0.60 -1.12 51.76
C GLY A 141 1.40 0.06 51.19
N LYS A 142 2.09 0.83 52.04
CA LYS A 142 2.96 1.94 51.61
C LYS A 142 4.17 1.45 50.80
N LEU A 143 4.72 0.29 51.13
CA LEU A 143 5.83 -0.31 50.37
C LEU A 143 5.38 -0.78 48.97
N GLU A 144 4.19 -1.35 48.86
CA GLU A 144 3.59 -1.72 47.58
C GLU A 144 3.31 -0.49 46.72
N GLU A 145 2.79 0.59 47.32
CA GLU A 145 2.56 1.86 46.63
C GLU A 145 3.87 2.50 46.13
N ALA A 146 4.91 2.51 46.96
CA ALA A 146 6.24 2.99 46.57
C ALA A 146 6.85 2.16 45.42
N SER A 147 6.62 0.84 45.43
CA SER A 147 7.08 -0.06 44.36
C SER A 147 6.36 0.22 43.04
N ARG A 148 5.04 0.46 43.09
CA ARG A 148 4.24 0.85 41.91
C ARG A 148 4.69 2.21 41.34
N LEU A 149 5.00 3.17 42.20
CA LEU A 149 5.53 4.48 41.77
C LEU A 149 6.91 4.36 41.11
N HIS A 150 7.76 3.46 41.59
CA HIS A 150 9.04 3.18 40.96
C HIS A 150 8.86 2.57 39.57
N GLU A 151 7.97 1.59 39.43
CA GLU A 151 7.67 0.94 38.15
C GLU A 151 7.08 1.93 37.12
N LEU A 152 6.15 2.80 37.54
CA LEU A 152 5.63 3.88 36.70
C LEU A 152 6.72 4.87 36.27
N ARG A 153 7.69 5.16 37.15
CA ARG A 153 8.80 6.06 36.81
C ARG A 153 9.74 5.44 35.78
N GLU A 154 10.03 4.14 35.86
CA GLU A 154 10.80 3.43 34.85
C GLU A 154 10.07 3.38 33.50
N GLN A 155 8.77 3.11 33.51
CA GLN A 155 7.95 3.14 32.29
C GLN A 155 7.94 4.53 31.65
N ALA A 156 7.83 5.59 32.44
CA ALA A 156 7.91 6.97 31.95
C ALA A 156 9.29 7.30 31.34
N GLN A 157 10.38 6.83 31.96
CA GLN A 157 11.73 7.02 31.42
C GLN A 157 11.94 6.26 30.10
N GLN A 158 11.42 5.02 30.00
CA GLN A 158 11.46 4.25 28.75
C GLN A 158 10.63 4.90 27.64
N ALA A 159 9.44 5.44 27.97
CA ALA A 159 8.63 6.18 27.01
C ALA A 159 9.35 7.45 26.53
N GLN A 160 10.01 8.18 27.44
CA GLN A 160 10.77 9.37 27.08
C GLN A 160 11.98 9.03 26.18
N ALA A 161 12.69 7.94 26.44
CA ALA A 161 13.77 7.46 25.59
C ALA A 161 13.28 7.12 24.17
N LYS A 162 12.14 6.43 24.04
CA LYS A 162 11.51 6.13 22.73
C LYS A 162 11.15 7.40 21.96
N VAL A 163 10.58 8.40 22.62
CA VAL A 163 10.25 9.69 21.96
C VAL A 163 11.52 10.39 21.44
N HIS A 164 12.64 10.32 22.16
CA HIS A 164 13.90 10.87 21.69
C HIS A 164 14.46 10.10 20.48
N GLU A 165 14.33 8.78 20.46
CA GLU A 165 14.72 7.94 19.33
C GLU A 165 13.87 8.24 18.08
N GLU A 166 12.55 8.35 18.23
CA GLU A 166 11.64 8.70 17.13
C GLU A 166 11.93 10.10 16.57
N ARG A 167 12.26 11.07 17.43
CA ARG A 167 12.67 12.41 16.99
C ARG A 167 13.96 12.37 16.17
N ALA A 168 14.97 11.61 16.62
CA ALA A 168 16.21 11.44 15.86
C ALA A 168 15.95 10.80 14.48
N GLN A 169 15.09 9.79 14.41
CA GLN A 169 14.69 9.16 13.14
C GLN A 169 13.91 10.12 12.22
N LEU A 170 13.07 11.00 12.77
CA LEU A 170 12.37 12.02 11.99
C LEU A 170 13.32 13.08 11.43
N ASP A 171 14.33 13.49 12.20
CA ASP A 171 15.33 14.46 11.73
C ASP A 171 16.23 13.85 10.64
N GLU A 172 16.62 12.57 10.77
CA GLU A 172 17.33 11.84 9.72
C GLU A 172 16.50 11.75 8.43
N ARG A 173 15.20 11.46 8.54
CA ARG A 173 14.28 11.43 7.39
C ARG A 173 14.09 12.81 6.75
N ARG A 174 14.03 13.88 7.54
CA ARG A 174 13.95 15.25 7.01
C ARG A 174 15.20 15.60 6.21
N SER A 175 16.38 15.26 6.73
CA SER A 175 17.64 15.45 6.02
C SER A 175 17.70 14.65 4.71
N ALA A 176 17.21 13.41 4.70
CA ALA A 176 17.12 12.61 3.48
C ALA A 176 16.15 13.23 2.44
N LEU A 177 14.99 13.74 2.87
CA LEU A 177 14.03 14.41 1.99
C LEU A 177 14.58 15.73 1.43
N GLU A 178 15.36 16.47 2.20
CA GLU A 178 16.04 17.68 1.73
C GLU A 178 17.10 17.35 0.68
N ALA A 179 17.84 16.25 0.87
CA ALA A 179 18.80 15.75 -0.13
C ALA A 179 18.10 15.31 -1.43
N ASP A 180 16.98 14.59 -1.34
CA ASP A 180 16.18 14.18 -2.50
C ASP A 180 15.58 15.39 -3.23
N ARG A 181 15.12 16.41 -2.49
CA ARG A 181 14.63 17.66 -3.07
C ARG A 181 15.74 18.40 -3.82
N ALA A 182 16.93 18.52 -3.25
CA ALA A 182 18.07 19.14 -3.90
C ALA A 182 18.49 18.38 -5.18
N ALA A 183 18.44 17.04 -5.16
CA ALA A 183 18.68 16.23 -6.34
C ALA A 183 17.61 16.44 -7.42
N MET A 184 16.33 16.55 -7.04
CA MET A 184 15.25 16.88 -7.98
C MET A 184 15.43 18.27 -8.61
N GLU A 185 15.76 19.28 -7.81
CA GLU A 185 16.01 20.64 -8.31
C GLU A 185 17.16 20.66 -9.33
N GLN A 186 18.28 19.96 -9.07
CA GLN A 186 19.35 19.82 -10.05
C GLN A 186 18.92 19.10 -11.33
N THR A 187 18.11 18.03 -11.23
CA THR A 187 17.60 17.35 -12.43
C THR A 187 16.67 18.26 -13.24
N PHE A 188 15.80 19.02 -12.56
CA PHE A 188 14.87 19.94 -13.20
C PHE A 188 15.61 21.07 -13.91
N GLU A 189 16.63 21.66 -13.28
CA GLU A 189 17.50 22.65 -13.92
C GLU A 189 18.16 22.08 -15.17
N SER A 190 18.68 20.85 -15.10
CA SER A 190 19.32 20.19 -16.25
C SER A 190 18.34 19.89 -17.39
N GLU A 191 17.09 19.51 -17.08
CA GLU A 191 16.06 19.25 -18.09
C GLU A 191 15.54 20.56 -18.69
N SER A 192 15.39 21.61 -17.88
CA SER A 192 15.02 22.94 -18.36
C SER A 192 16.06 23.50 -19.33
N ALA A 193 17.36 23.31 -19.05
CA ALA A 193 18.44 23.71 -19.93
C ALA A 193 18.41 22.94 -21.26
N LYS A 194 18.14 21.63 -21.22
CA LYS A 194 17.95 20.81 -22.43
C LYS A 194 16.73 21.24 -23.25
N LEU A 195 15.63 21.61 -22.60
CA LEU A 195 14.43 22.13 -23.29
C LEU A 195 14.69 23.49 -23.93
N GLN A 196 15.41 24.39 -23.25
CA GLN A 196 15.83 25.67 -23.81
C GLN A 196 16.75 25.47 -25.02
N GLN A 197 17.69 24.53 -24.94
CA GLN A 197 18.54 24.17 -26.07
C GLN A 197 17.72 23.62 -27.25
N ALA A 198 16.80 22.69 -27.00
CA ALA A 198 15.93 22.16 -28.05
C ALA A 198 15.04 23.23 -28.68
N ARG A 199 14.57 24.20 -27.89
CA ARG A 199 13.79 25.36 -28.37
C ARG A 199 14.66 26.26 -29.25
N ALA A 200 15.91 26.51 -28.88
CA ALA A 200 16.86 27.26 -29.70
C ALA A 200 17.17 26.55 -31.03
N GLU A 201 17.37 25.22 -31.01
CA GLU A 201 17.59 24.42 -32.22
C GLU A 201 16.36 24.42 -33.15
N LEU A 202 15.14 24.37 -32.60
CA LEU A 202 13.91 24.48 -33.37
C LEU A 202 13.73 25.88 -33.99
N GLN A 203 14.06 26.93 -33.23
CA GLN A 203 14.05 28.31 -33.73
C GLN A 203 15.01 28.46 -34.92
N GLN A 204 16.25 27.96 -34.77
CA GLN A 204 17.24 28.00 -35.85
C GLN A 204 16.76 27.24 -37.11
N ARG A 205 16.15 26.06 -36.94
CA ARG A 205 15.59 25.30 -38.08
C ARG A 205 14.41 26.02 -38.73
N SER A 206 13.60 26.73 -37.95
CA SER A 206 12.52 27.57 -38.49
C SER A 206 13.07 28.70 -39.35
N ASP A 207 14.10 29.40 -38.86
CA ASP A 207 14.73 30.50 -39.59
C ASP A 207 15.41 30.01 -40.89
N GLU A 208 16.07 28.84 -40.85
CA GLU A 208 16.64 28.18 -42.03
C GLU A 208 15.56 27.78 -43.05
N ALA A 209 14.40 27.30 -42.58
CA ALA A 209 13.27 26.94 -43.44
C ALA A 209 12.61 28.18 -44.08
N GLU A 210 12.49 29.29 -43.35
CA GLU A 210 11.99 30.56 -43.90
C GLU A 210 12.94 31.13 -44.95
N LYS A 211 14.25 31.06 -44.70
CA LYS A 211 15.26 31.43 -45.69
C LYS A 211 15.14 30.59 -46.96
N ALA A 212 15.08 29.26 -46.84
CA ALA A 212 14.90 28.37 -47.98
C ALA A 212 13.59 28.64 -48.74
N ARG A 213 12.50 28.98 -48.03
CA ARG A 213 11.21 29.36 -48.64
C ARG A 213 11.33 30.67 -49.43
N SER A 214 12.07 31.64 -48.91
CA SER A 214 12.31 32.92 -49.60
C SER A 214 13.14 32.74 -50.87
N GLU A 215 14.17 31.88 -50.82
CA GLU A 215 15.00 31.53 -51.98
C GLU A 215 14.18 30.78 -53.04
N ALA A 216 13.33 29.84 -52.64
CA ALA A 216 12.42 29.14 -53.55
C ALA A 216 11.39 30.08 -54.22
N GLN A 217 10.86 31.07 -53.48
CA GLN A 217 9.97 32.10 -54.05
C GLN A 217 10.69 33.01 -55.03
N ALA A 218 11.95 33.35 -54.77
CA ALA A 218 12.77 34.13 -55.70
C ALA A 218 13.00 33.36 -57.02
N LEU A 219 13.34 32.07 -56.94
CA LEU A 219 13.49 31.20 -58.11
C LEU A 219 12.19 31.03 -58.88
N LEU A 220 11.04 30.94 -58.20
CA LEU A 220 9.74 30.84 -58.85
C LEU A 220 9.37 32.13 -59.60
N LYS A 221 9.68 33.30 -59.03
CA LYS A 221 9.51 34.59 -59.73
C LYS A 221 10.43 34.69 -60.95
N GLN A 222 11.67 34.20 -60.85
CA GLN A 222 12.59 34.17 -61.97
C GLN A 222 12.07 33.28 -63.10
N ALA A 223 11.62 32.05 -62.79
CA ALA A 223 11.02 31.15 -63.77
C ALA A 223 9.75 31.71 -64.42
N GLN A 224 8.94 32.48 -63.68
CA GLN A 224 7.79 33.18 -64.24
C GLN A 224 8.20 34.28 -65.23
N ASN A 225 9.24 35.05 -64.92
CA ASN A 225 9.78 36.07 -65.83
C ASN A 225 10.35 35.42 -67.11
N ASP A 226 11.13 34.35 -66.97
CA ASP A 226 11.69 33.61 -68.10
C ASP A 226 10.58 33.02 -69.00
N SER A 227 9.47 32.55 -68.40
CA SER A 227 8.30 32.08 -69.15
C SER A 227 7.59 33.19 -69.92
N VAL A 228 7.53 34.42 -69.37
CA VAL A 228 6.95 35.58 -70.07
C VAL A 228 7.84 35.98 -71.24
N GLU A 229 9.16 35.95 -71.06
CA GLU A 229 10.14 36.27 -72.09
C GLU A 229 10.12 35.22 -73.23
N ALA A 230 10.05 33.94 -72.89
CA ALA A 230 9.88 32.86 -73.86
C ALA A 230 8.56 32.98 -74.64
N LYS A 231 7.47 33.40 -73.98
CA LYS A 231 6.18 33.65 -74.65
C LYS A 231 6.28 34.82 -75.63
N ALA A 232 6.95 35.91 -75.25
CA ALA A 232 7.17 37.06 -76.13
C ALA A 232 8.02 36.68 -77.36
N GLN A 233 9.05 35.85 -77.17
CA GLN A 233 9.85 35.31 -78.28
C GLN A 233 9.01 34.42 -79.21
N LEU A 234 8.12 33.58 -78.65
CA LEU A 234 7.22 32.74 -79.42
C LEU A 234 6.21 33.55 -80.23
N GLU A 235 5.62 34.59 -79.65
CA GLU A 235 4.70 35.51 -80.34
C GLU A 235 5.42 36.27 -81.47
N SER A 236 6.66 36.70 -81.24
CA SER A 236 7.52 37.29 -82.28
C SER A 236 7.82 36.29 -83.41
N ALA A 237 8.12 35.04 -83.08
CA ALA A 237 8.38 33.99 -84.06
C ALA A 237 7.13 33.66 -84.89
N ILE A 238 5.93 33.63 -84.27
CA ILE A 238 4.66 33.45 -84.95
C ILE A 238 4.37 34.64 -85.89
N ALA A 239 4.65 35.87 -85.47
CA ALA A 239 4.49 37.05 -86.33
C ALA A 239 5.46 37.00 -87.54
N ALA A 240 6.71 36.59 -87.34
CA ALA A 240 7.67 36.40 -88.42
C ALA A 240 7.27 35.26 -89.37
N ALA A 241 6.73 34.16 -88.85
CA ALA A 241 6.22 33.06 -89.66
C ALA A 241 5.02 33.47 -90.51
N LYS A 242 4.09 34.27 -89.94
CA LYS A 242 2.97 34.85 -90.71
C LYS A 242 3.45 35.80 -91.80
N ALA A 243 4.44 36.65 -91.52
CA ALA A 243 5.02 37.53 -92.54
C ALA A 243 5.65 36.74 -93.69
N LYS A 244 6.33 35.60 -93.40
CA LYS A 244 6.83 34.70 -94.44
C LYS A 244 5.73 33.97 -95.20
N GLN A 245 4.64 33.60 -94.54
CA GLN A 245 3.48 33.00 -95.20
C GLN A 245 2.84 33.99 -96.19
N ASP A 246 2.68 35.26 -95.79
CA ASP A 246 2.17 36.32 -96.67
C ASP A 246 3.11 36.57 -97.87
N GLU A 247 4.42 36.43 -97.68
CA GLU A 247 5.43 36.53 -98.74
C GLU A 247 5.37 35.34 -99.71
N ILE A 248 5.14 34.13 -99.20
CA ILE A 248 4.89 32.93 -100.00
C ILE A 248 3.60 33.07 -100.80
N ASP A 249 2.52 33.60 -100.21
CA ASP A 249 1.24 33.79 -100.89
C ASP A 249 1.33 34.85 -102.00
N ARG A 250 2.14 35.90 -101.80
CA ARG A 250 2.50 36.87 -102.85
C ARG A 250 3.35 36.24 -103.96
N ALA A 251 4.36 35.45 -103.61
CA ALA A 251 5.17 34.73 -104.59
C ALA A 251 4.33 33.72 -105.39
N THR A 252 3.36 33.07 -104.75
CA THR A 252 2.45 32.10 -105.38
C THR A 252 1.49 32.80 -106.36
N THR A 253 1.02 34.00 -106.02
CA THR A 253 0.19 34.81 -106.93
C THR A 253 1.01 35.40 -108.09
N GLU A 254 2.28 35.75 -107.87
CA GLU A 254 3.18 36.13 -108.95
C GLU A 254 3.55 34.96 -109.87
N LEU A 255 3.71 33.75 -109.33
CA LEU A 255 3.95 32.54 -110.11
C LEU A 255 2.75 32.20 -110.99
N LYS A 256 1.52 32.26 -110.46
CA LYS A 256 0.30 32.09 -111.28
C LYS A 256 0.22 33.12 -112.42
N ARG A 257 0.65 34.36 -112.17
CA ARG A 257 0.68 35.43 -113.18
C ARG A 257 1.80 35.24 -114.22
N ARG A 258 2.88 34.53 -113.87
CA ARG A 258 3.93 34.11 -114.81
C ARG A 258 3.50 32.88 -115.61
N GLU A 259 2.74 31.98 -115.00
CA GLU A 259 2.16 30.80 -115.65
C GLU A 259 1.16 31.21 -116.75
N GLU A 260 0.29 32.20 -116.47
CA GLU A 260 -0.65 32.78 -117.44
C GLU A 260 0.10 33.48 -118.61
N LYS A 261 1.21 34.17 -118.33
CA LYS A 261 2.08 34.77 -119.35
C LYS A 261 2.87 33.73 -120.17
N LEU A 262 3.23 32.60 -119.57
CA LEU A 262 3.88 31.49 -120.27
C LEU A 262 2.89 30.73 -121.15
N GLU A 263 1.62 30.65 -120.75
CA GLU A 263 0.55 30.10 -121.60
C GLU A 263 0.29 30.97 -122.83
N ASP A 264 0.36 32.30 -122.68
CA ASP A 264 0.29 33.25 -123.79
C ASP A 264 1.56 33.23 -124.68
N ALA A 265 2.74 33.04 -124.08
CA ALA A 265 4.00 32.88 -124.82
C ALA A 265 4.08 31.52 -125.55
N ALA A 266 3.49 30.45 -125.01
CA ALA A 266 3.40 29.14 -125.65
C ALA A 266 2.44 29.15 -126.86
N LYS A 267 1.38 29.97 -126.82
CA LYS A 267 0.50 30.23 -127.98
C LYS A 267 1.21 31.07 -129.06
N ALA A 268 2.17 31.92 -128.70
CA ALA A 268 2.99 32.69 -129.64
C ALA A 268 4.17 31.90 -130.25
N ALA A 269 4.79 30.99 -129.49
CA ALA A 269 5.89 30.14 -129.98
C ALA A 269 5.43 29.07 -130.99
N LYS A 270 4.17 28.61 -130.88
CA LYS A 270 3.56 27.67 -131.82
C LYS A 270 3.35 28.25 -133.24
N ALA A 271 3.42 29.58 -133.39
CA ALA A 271 3.29 30.28 -134.67
C ALA A 271 4.64 30.55 -135.37
N TRP A 272 5.78 30.24 -134.73
CA TRP A 272 7.12 30.42 -135.30
C TRP A 272 7.83 29.10 -135.62
N GLN A 273 7.17 27.97 -135.33
CA GLN A 273 7.76 26.63 -135.39
C GLN A 273 7.21 25.78 -136.56
N GLU A 274 6.43 26.38 -137.47
CA GLU A 274 6.01 25.76 -138.73
C GLU A 274 6.92 26.13 -139.93
N GLU A 275 8.02 26.86 -139.70
CA GLU A 275 8.96 27.29 -140.75
C GLU A 275 10.42 26.81 -140.53
N ALA A 276 10.63 25.87 -139.60
CA ALA A 276 11.96 25.29 -139.33
C ALA A 276 12.00 23.74 -139.27
N ASP A 277 10.96 23.06 -139.76
CA ASP A 277 10.90 21.60 -139.82
C ASP A 277 11.09 21.07 -141.26
N ALA A 278 12.29 21.25 -141.81
CA ALA A 278 12.64 20.60 -143.09
C ALA A 278 14.03 19.93 -143.16
N GLU A 279 14.92 20.02 -142.16
CA GLU A 279 16.27 19.45 -142.34
C GLU A 279 17.01 18.80 -141.14
N THR A 280 16.36 18.45 -140.03
CA THR A 280 17.04 17.72 -138.92
C THR A 280 16.29 16.52 -138.33
N ALA A 281 15.22 16.04 -138.97
CA ALA A 281 14.34 14.98 -138.48
C ALA A 281 14.91 13.53 -138.46
N LYS A 282 16.24 13.32 -138.44
CA LYS A 282 16.84 11.97 -138.35
C LYS A 282 17.99 11.80 -137.34
N ARG A 283 18.32 12.80 -136.51
CA ARG A 283 19.36 12.67 -135.46
C ARG A 283 18.90 12.90 -134.02
N GLU A 284 17.64 13.27 -133.80
CA GLU A 284 17.15 13.73 -132.48
C GLU A 284 16.50 12.64 -131.61
N GLN A 285 16.02 11.54 -132.22
CA GLN A 285 15.38 10.43 -131.49
C GLN A 285 16.31 9.59 -130.60
N ALA A 286 17.63 9.77 -130.65
CA ALA A 286 18.58 9.06 -129.77
C ALA A 286 19.09 9.93 -128.58
N CYS A 287 18.86 11.25 -128.62
CA CYS A 287 19.33 12.18 -127.58
C CYS A 287 18.24 12.43 -126.53
N GLU A 288 16.98 12.58 -126.96
CA GLU A 288 15.84 12.81 -126.04
C GLU A 288 15.60 11.66 -125.05
N GLN A 289 15.92 10.42 -125.44
CA GLN A 289 15.74 9.27 -124.56
C GLN A 289 16.80 9.22 -123.44
N ARG A 290 18.02 9.71 -123.70
CA ARG A 290 19.09 9.81 -122.69
C ARG A 290 18.93 11.01 -121.77
N GLU A 291 18.38 12.13 -122.25
CA GLU A 291 18.09 13.29 -121.39
C GLU A 291 16.90 13.04 -120.45
N ARG A 292 15.85 12.34 -120.91
CA ARG A 292 14.72 11.96 -120.05
C ARG A 292 15.15 10.97 -118.95
N GLU A 293 16.05 10.04 -119.27
CA GLU A 293 16.63 9.12 -118.27
C GLU A 293 17.56 9.85 -117.29
N ALA A 294 18.37 10.81 -117.76
CA ALA A 294 19.22 11.62 -116.88
C ALA A 294 18.42 12.54 -115.94
N GLN A 295 17.34 13.17 -116.43
CA GLN A 295 16.45 14.01 -115.62
C GLN A 295 15.61 13.19 -114.62
N ALA A 296 15.19 11.98 -115.00
CA ALA A 296 14.54 11.04 -114.10
C ALA A 296 15.48 10.55 -112.98
N LEU A 297 16.76 10.33 -113.29
CA LEU A 297 17.76 9.97 -112.28
C LEU A 297 18.15 11.15 -111.37
N MET A 298 18.22 12.38 -111.90
CA MET A 298 18.46 13.58 -111.08
C MET A 298 17.30 13.88 -110.13
N SER A 299 16.05 13.84 -110.61
CA SER A 299 14.87 14.04 -109.75
C SER A 299 14.74 12.95 -108.68
N LYS A 300 15.12 11.71 -109.00
CA LYS A 300 15.19 10.62 -108.02
C LYS A 300 16.33 10.79 -107.02
N ALA A 301 17.50 11.29 -107.45
CA ALA A 301 18.60 11.61 -106.54
C ALA A 301 18.25 12.76 -105.60
N GLU A 302 17.55 13.79 -106.08
CA GLU A 302 17.05 14.90 -105.25
C GLU A 302 15.96 14.46 -104.27
N ALA A 303 15.06 13.55 -104.68
CA ALA A 303 14.07 12.97 -103.79
C ALA A 303 14.73 12.15 -102.67
N LEU A 304 15.69 11.29 -103.00
CA LEU A 304 16.46 10.52 -102.02
C LEU A 304 17.31 11.42 -101.12
N GLN A 305 17.84 12.54 -101.62
CA GLN A 305 18.56 13.51 -100.82
C GLN A 305 17.63 14.22 -99.81
N ARG A 306 16.42 14.58 -100.23
CA ARG A 306 15.41 15.16 -99.33
C ARG A 306 14.93 14.17 -98.26
N GLU A 307 14.74 12.90 -98.63
CA GLU A 307 14.43 11.83 -97.68
C GLU A 307 15.60 11.60 -96.69
N LEU A 308 16.84 11.62 -97.17
CA LEU A 308 18.02 11.52 -96.32
C LEU A 308 18.13 12.69 -95.34
N ASP A 309 17.84 13.91 -95.78
CA ASP A 309 17.89 15.09 -94.91
C ASP A 309 16.70 15.14 -93.93
N ALA A 310 15.52 14.64 -94.33
CA ALA A 310 14.39 14.44 -93.43
C ALA A 310 14.71 13.39 -92.35
N HIS A 311 15.30 12.25 -92.72
CA HIS A 311 15.73 11.24 -91.75
C HIS A 311 16.87 11.73 -90.85
N LYS A 312 17.78 12.59 -91.34
CA LYS A 312 18.79 13.24 -90.47
C LYS A 312 18.13 14.18 -89.45
N ALA A 313 17.08 14.91 -89.84
CA ALA A 313 16.34 15.76 -88.93
C ALA A 313 15.61 14.93 -87.86
N GLU A 314 14.93 13.85 -88.25
CA GLU A 314 14.32 12.90 -87.32
C GLU A 314 15.35 12.28 -86.35
N PHE A 315 16.54 11.95 -86.85
CA PHE A 315 17.63 11.43 -86.01
C PHE A 315 18.15 12.49 -85.02
N GLY A 316 18.18 13.77 -85.42
CA GLY A 316 18.51 14.90 -84.55
C GLY A 316 17.47 15.09 -83.42
N ASP A 317 16.20 14.96 -83.74
CA ASP A 317 15.11 15.04 -82.77
C ASP A 317 15.13 13.86 -81.78
N LEU A 318 15.36 12.64 -82.28
CA LEU A 318 15.53 11.45 -81.43
C LEU A 318 16.77 11.54 -80.53
N THR A 319 17.86 12.13 -81.03
CA THR A 319 19.06 12.39 -80.23
C THR A 319 18.79 13.40 -79.11
N THR A 320 17.98 14.43 -79.39
CA THR A 320 17.54 15.43 -78.41
C THR A 320 16.56 14.83 -77.40
N GLN A 321 15.67 13.94 -77.81
CA GLN A 321 14.80 13.21 -76.88
C GLN A 321 15.61 12.28 -75.98
N ARG A 322 16.62 11.59 -76.52
CA ARG A 322 17.51 10.74 -75.74
C ARG A 322 18.28 11.54 -74.68
N SER A 323 18.81 12.72 -75.01
CA SER A 323 19.52 13.55 -74.03
C SER A 323 18.60 14.06 -72.92
N ARG A 324 17.34 14.42 -73.25
CA ARG A 324 16.32 14.79 -72.24
C ARG A 324 15.96 13.62 -71.32
N LEU A 325 15.84 12.41 -71.87
CA LEU A 325 15.59 11.20 -71.08
C LEU A 325 16.78 10.83 -70.19
N GLU A 326 18.02 11.02 -70.66
CA GLU A 326 19.23 10.82 -69.85
C GLU A 326 19.33 11.85 -68.71
N GLN A 327 18.98 13.11 -68.96
CA GLN A 327 18.87 14.15 -67.92
C GLN A 327 17.77 13.83 -66.90
N ALA A 328 16.58 13.42 -67.34
CA ALA A 328 15.49 13.03 -66.46
C ALA A 328 15.87 11.80 -65.60
N ARG A 329 16.60 10.84 -66.18
CA ARG A 329 17.12 9.67 -65.46
C ARG A 329 18.17 10.05 -64.42
N ALA A 330 19.05 11.01 -64.73
CA ALA A 330 20.04 11.51 -63.77
C ALA A 330 19.36 12.23 -62.59
N GLU A 331 18.32 13.03 -62.85
CA GLU A 331 17.56 13.72 -61.82
C GLU A 331 16.77 12.73 -60.94
N LEU A 332 16.14 11.71 -61.54
CA LEU A 332 15.48 10.64 -60.79
C LEU A 332 16.45 9.86 -59.90
N ASN A 333 17.66 9.57 -60.39
CA ASN A 333 18.68 8.90 -59.58
C ASN A 333 19.11 9.76 -58.39
N LYS A 334 19.26 11.08 -58.59
CA LYS A 334 19.56 12.02 -57.51
C LYS A 334 18.44 12.06 -56.46
N GLN A 335 17.18 12.09 -56.89
CA GLN A 335 16.02 12.01 -55.98
C GLN A 335 15.98 10.70 -55.20
N ILE A 336 16.32 9.58 -55.83
CA ILE A 336 16.40 8.27 -55.16
C ILE A 336 17.49 8.28 -54.06
N ASP A 337 18.64 8.90 -54.32
CA ASP A 337 19.73 8.96 -53.34
C ASP A 337 19.42 9.94 -52.19
N ASP A 338 18.75 11.05 -52.46
CA ASP A 338 18.24 11.95 -51.42
C ASP A 338 17.18 11.25 -50.54
N LEU A 339 16.28 10.46 -51.13
CA LEU A 339 15.30 9.66 -50.40
C LEU A 339 15.94 8.56 -49.54
N LYS A 340 17.01 7.91 -50.03
CA LYS A 340 17.80 6.96 -49.21
C LYS A 340 18.42 7.65 -48.00
N LYS A 341 19.00 8.84 -48.20
CA LYS A 341 19.61 9.62 -47.13
C LYS A 341 18.58 10.07 -46.09
N GLN A 342 17.39 10.47 -46.52
CA GLN A 342 16.27 10.78 -45.62
C GLN A 342 15.80 9.54 -44.84
N ARG A 343 15.74 8.38 -45.49
CA ARG A 343 15.38 7.12 -44.84
C ARG A 343 16.41 6.72 -43.77
N GLU A 344 17.70 6.83 -44.05
CA GLU A 344 18.76 6.57 -43.07
C GLU A 344 18.68 7.52 -41.87
N GLN A 345 18.42 8.82 -42.11
CA GLN A 345 18.20 9.79 -41.03
C GLN A 345 16.94 9.46 -40.20
N ALA A 346 15.86 9.03 -40.84
CA ALA A 346 14.64 8.60 -40.15
C ALA A 346 14.87 7.33 -39.32
N GLU A 347 15.59 6.34 -39.84
CA GLU A 347 15.96 5.12 -39.12
C GLU A 347 16.88 5.42 -37.93
N ALA A 348 17.85 6.34 -38.07
CA ALA A 348 18.68 6.80 -36.96
C ALA A 348 17.87 7.53 -35.87
N SER A 349 16.92 8.38 -36.26
CA SER A 349 16.04 9.08 -35.30
C SER A 349 15.09 8.11 -34.56
N ARG A 350 14.61 7.06 -35.25
CA ARG A 350 13.80 6.00 -34.63
C ARG A 350 14.61 5.18 -33.64
N ALA A 351 15.86 4.85 -33.95
CA ALA A 351 16.75 4.15 -33.04
C ALA A 351 17.05 4.98 -31.78
N GLN A 352 17.28 6.29 -31.92
CA GLN A 352 17.43 7.21 -30.78
C GLN A 352 16.14 7.30 -29.95
N ALA A 353 14.98 7.38 -30.59
CA ALA A 353 13.69 7.38 -29.90
C ALA A 353 13.46 6.08 -29.11
N GLN A 354 13.79 4.92 -29.69
CA GLN A 354 13.70 3.63 -28.99
C GLN A 354 14.62 3.55 -27.77
N GLN A 355 15.86 4.03 -27.88
CA GLN A 355 16.76 4.09 -26.72
C GLN A 355 16.20 5.02 -25.62
N SER A 356 15.60 6.15 -25.98
CA SER A 356 14.97 7.05 -25.00
C SER A 356 13.74 6.43 -24.31
N ILE A 357 12.96 5.62 -25.04
CA ILE A 357 11.81 4.90 -24.50
C ILE A 357 12.29 3.82 -23.52
N GLU A 358 13.32 3.05 -23.87
CA GLU A 358 13.89 2.02 -22.99
C GLU A 358 14.47 2.64 -21.69
N GLN A 359 15.11 3.80 -21.77
CA GLN A 359 15.57 4.55 -20.59
C GLN A 359 14.40 5.05 -19.72
N ARG A 360 13.32 5.54 -20.34
CA ARG A 360 12.11 5.96 -19.64
C ARG A 360 11.41 4.77 -18.97
N GLU A 361 11.32 3.61 -19.62
CA GLU A 361 10.77 2.39 -19.04
C GLU A 361 11.57 1.92 -17.82
N LYS A 362 12.91 1.94 -17.89
CA LYS A 362 13.76 1.66 -16.71
C LYS A 362 13.48 2.62 -15.56
N THR A 363 13.34 3.90 -15.85
CA THR A 363 13.04 4.94 -14.84
C THR A 363 11.64 4.77 -14.24
N ILE A 364 10.64 4.45 -15.06
CA ILE A 364 9.26 4.19 -14.61
C ILE A 364 9.22 2.97 -13.71
N ASN A 365 9.90 1.89 -14.08
CA ASN A 365 9.97 0.66 -13.28
C ASN A 365 10.67 0.90 -11.93
N GLN A 366 11.73 1.73 -11.90
CA GLN A 366 12.37 2.15 -10.66
C GLN A 366 11.42 2.99 -9.77
N ARG A 367 10.67 3.93 -10.37
CA ARG A 367 9.67 4.72 -9.64
C ARG A 367 8.53 3.87 -9.10
N LEU A 368 8.01 2.92 -9.88
CA LEU A 368 6.97 1.97 -9.45
C LEU A 368 7.44 1.12 -8.26
N ALA A 369 8.69 0.63 -8.28
CA ALA A 369 9.25 -0.08 -7.14
C ALA A 369 9.37 0.81 -5.88
N SER A 370 9.70 2.10 -6.05
CA SER A 370 9.74 3.05 -4.92
C SER A 370 8.35 3.36 -4.36
N ILE A 371 7.34 3.50 -5.23
CA ILE A 371 5.94 3.76 -4.85
C ILE A 371 5.38 2.54 -4.13
N GLN A 372 5.67 1.33 -4.61
CA GLN A 372 5.27 0.10 -3.94
C GLN A 372 5.84 0.03 -2.52
N LYS A 373 7.14 0.35 -2.36
CA LYS A 373 7.78 0.41 -1.05
C LYS A 373 7.17 1.46 -0.11
N GLN A 374 6.71 2.59 -0.66
CA GLN A 374 5.99 3.62 0.09
C GLN A 374 4.58 3.16 0.48
N ALA A 375 3.87 2.44 -0.40
CA ALA A 375 2.55 1.88 -0.11
C ALA A 375 2.62 0.85 1.03
N ASP A 376 3.58 -0.08 0.98
CA ASP A 376 3.78 -1.08 2.04
C ASP A 376 4.13 -0.40 3.39
N ALA A 377 4.90 0.69 3.36
CA ALA A 377 5.22 1.48 4.55
C ALA A 377 4.01 2.24 5.12
N LEU A 378 3.09 2.69 4.25
CA LEU A 378 1.83 3.32 4.68
C LEU A 378 0.86 2.30 5.27
N GLU A 379 0.76 1.09 4.70
CA GLU A 379 -0.04 0.01 5.29
C GLU A 379 0.47 -0.39 6.68
N ALA A 380 1.79 -0.52 6.86
CA ALA A 380 2.38 -0.78 8.17
C ALA A 380 2.07 0.34 9.18
N ARG A 381 2.09 1.60 8.74
CA ARG A 381 1.75 2.75 9.58
C ARG A 381 0.27 2.82 9.93
N GLN A 382 -0.61 2.39 9.01
CA GLN A 382 -2.04 2.29 9.25
C GLN A 382 -2.31 1.25 10.35
N ALA A 383 -1.66 0.08 10.27
CA ALA A 383 -1.76 -0.96 11.28
C ALA A 383 -1.25 -0.50 12.66
N GLU A 384 -0.17 0.29 12.70
CA GLU A 384 0.37 0.87 13.93
C GLU A 384 -0.57 1.92 14.55
N LEU A 385 -1.19 2.78 13.73
CA LEU A 385 -2.19 3.75 14.18
C LEU A 385 -3.46 3.06 14.72
N ASP A 386 -3.89 1.97 14.09
CA ASP A 386 -5.04 1.20 14.58
C ASP A 386 -4.73 0.50 15.91
N LYS A 387 -3.49 0.04 16.11
CA LYS A 387 -3.02 -0.44 17.42
C LYS A 387 -3.00 0.66 18.48
N GLN A 388 -2.45 1.83 18.15
CA GLN A 388 -2.44 2.98 19.08
C GLN A 388 -3.86 3.44 19.43
N ARG A 389 -4.82 3.35 18.50
CA ARG A 389 -6.23 3.65 18.77
C ARG A 389 -6.88 2.62 19.68
N ALA A 390 -6.55 1.34 19.54
CA ALA A 390 -7.00 0.29 20.46
C ALA A 390 -6.46 0.53 21.87
N ASP A 391 -5.15 0.79 22.01
CA ASP A 391 -4.51 1.10 23.29
C ASP A 391 -5.09 2.38 23.93
N ALA A 392 -5.41 3.40 23.12
CA ALA A 392 -6.08 4.62 23.56
C ALA A 392 -7.53 4.38 24.02
N ALA A 393 -8.25 3.46 23.38
CA ALA A 393 -9.59 3.07 23.80
C ALA A 393 -9.59 2.32 25.14
N ASP A 394 -8.61 1.43 25.34
CA ASP A 394 -8.44 0.69 26.59
C ASP A 394 -8.04 1.61 27.76
N THR A 395 -7.15 2.57 27.53
CA THR A 395 -6.80 3.60 28.53
C THR A 395 -7.95 4.54 28.84
N LEU A 396 -8.79 4.89 27.85
CA LEU A 396 -10.02 5.66 28.09
C LEU A 396 -11.03 4.87 28.93
N ASN A 397 -11.20 3.58 28.68
CA ASN A 397 -12.05 2.70 29.48
C ASN A 397 -11.53 2.57 30.93
N GLN A 398 -10.22 2.43 31.13
CA GLN A 398 -9.61 2.43 32.46
C GLN A 398 -9.80 3.76 33.19
N ALA A 399 -9.63 4.90 32.50
CA ALA A 399 -9.88 6.22 33.08
C ALA A 399 -11.36 6.41 33.47
N GLN A 400 -12.30 5.88 32.68
CA GLN A 400 -13.72 5.89 33.02
C GLN A 400 -14.05 5.01 34.23
N GLN A 401 -13.42 3.84 34.36
CA GLN A 401 -13.56 2.97 35.54
C GLN A 401 -13.02 3.64 36.82
N LEU A 402 -11.85 4.30 36.74
CA LEU A 402 -11.28 5.07 37.85
C LEU A 402 -12.16 6.25 38.24
N ARG A 403 -12.79 6.92 37.27
CA ARG A 403 -13.73 8.01 37.52
C ARG A 403 -15.00 7.53 38.23
N GLN A 404 -15.53 6.36 37.86
CA GLN A 404 -16.67 5.75 38.55
C GLN A 404 -16.34 5.30 39.98
N LEU A 405 -15.11 4.83 40.22
CA LEU A 405 -14.62 4.53 41.57
C LEU A 405 -14.49 5.80 42.42
N ALA A 406 -13.89 6.87 41.88
CA ALA A 406 -13.78 8.15 42.56
C ALA A 406 -15.17 8.77 42.88
N GLU A 407 -16.16 8.63 41.98
CA GLU A 407 -17.52 9.09 42.22
C GLU A 407 -18.24 8.25 43.31
N ARG A 408 -17.97 6.95 43.42
CA ARG A 408 -18.45 6.12 44.54
C ARG A 408 -17.84 6.54 45.87
N GLU A 409 -16.53 6.74 45.93
CA GLU A 409 -15.87 7.20 47.16
C GLU A 409 -16.34 8.59 47.58
N LEU A 410 -16.63 9.47 46.62
CA LEU A 410 -17.19 10.80 46.89
C LEU A 410 -18.65 10.75 47.36
N GLN A 411 -19.43 9.74 46.94
CA GLN A 411 -20.77 9.48 47.47
C GLN A 411 -20.72 8.86 48.88
N GLU A 412 -19.77 7.97 49.16
CA GLU A 412 -19.55 7.43 50.51
C GLU A 412 -19.08 8.51 51.49
N ALA A 413 -18.20 9.42 51.05
CA ALA A 413 -17.78 10.59 51.83
C ALA A 413 -18.96 11.52 52.14
N ARG A 414 -19.90 11.71 51.19
CA ARG A 414 -21.15 12.46 51.41
C ARG A 414 -22.11 11.73 52.37
N GLY A 415 -22.14 10.39 52.35
CA GLY A 415 -22.91 9.58 53.30
C GLY A 415 -22.33 9.56 54.72
N LEU A 416 -21.01 9.76 54.88
CA LEU A 416 -20.36 9.94 56.18
C LEU A 416 -20.57 11.38 56.72
N ALA A 417 -20.63 12.39 55.85
CA ALA A 417 -20.95 13.76 56.24
C ALA A 417 -22.37 13.88 56.82
N SER A 418 -23.37 13.20 56.26
CA SER A 418 -24.75 13.25 56.79
C SER A 418 -24.90 12.56 58.16
N LYS A 419 -24.06 11.57 58.47
CA LYS A 419 -24.01 10.95 59.82
C LYS A 419 -23.36 11.87 60.86
N ASN A 420 -22.54 12.82 60.43
CA ASN A 420 -21.92 13.83 61.28
C ASN A 420 -22.91 14.96 61.62
N ASP A 421 -23.86 15.24 60.73
CA ASP A 421 -24.96 16.19 60.97
C ASP A 421 -25.97 15.65 62.00
N ASP A 422 -26.22 14.33 62.03
CA ASP A 422 -27.05 13.68 63.07
C ASP A 422 -26.35 13.63 64.45
N ALA A 423 -25.02 13.58 64.48
CA ALA A 423 -24.24 13.72 65.72
C ALA A 423 -24.21 15.17 66.23
N ALA A 424 -24.23 16.16 65.33
CA ALA A 424 -24.31 17.58 65.65
C ALA A 424 -25.65 17.98 66.28
N ALA A 425 -26.75 17.34 65.86
CA ALA A 425 -28.09 17.56 66.44
C ALA A 425 -28.23 17.05 67.89
N LYS A 426 -27.59 15.92 68.24
CA LYS A 426 -27.54 15.40 69.63
C LYS A 426 -26.64 16.22 70.56
N LEU A 427 -25.60 16.84 70.02
CA LEU A 427 -24.71 17.76 70.75
C LEU A 427 -25.34 19.14 71.01
N ALA A 428 -26.35 19.56 70.24
CA ALA A 428 -27.11 20.78 70.48
C ALA A 428 -28.08 20.66 71.68
N GLN A 429 -28.61 19.47 71.93
CA GLN A 429 -29.56 19.20 73.02
C GLN A 429 -28.88 19.12 74.40
N LEU A 430 -27.64 18.64 74.47
CA LEU A 430 -26.83 18.62 75.71
C LEU A 430 -26.20 20.00 76.05
N ARG A 431 -26.09 20.91 75.07
CA ARG A 431 -25.55 22.28 75.25
C ARG A 431 -26.54 23.26 75.89
N GLN A 432 -27.83 22.96 75.86
CA GLN A 432 -28.87 23.81 76.45
C GLN A 432 -28.94 23.68 77.99
N GLU A 433 -28.47 22.56 78.55
CA GLU A 433 -28.39 22.35 80.01
C GLU A 433 -27.06 22.84 80.63
N GLU A 434 -25.93 22.78 79.90
CA GLU A 434 -24.61 23.24 80.38
C GLU A 434 -24.45 24.78 80.31
N GLN A 435 -25.22 25.47 79.46
CA GLN A 435 -25.23 26.93 79.28
C GLN A 435 -25.79 27.73 80.48
N SER A 436 -26.53 27.09 81.38
CA SER A 436 -27.14 27.78 82.55
C SER A 436 -26.18 27.97 83.73
N LEU A 437 -25.08 27.20 83.80
CA LEU A 437 -24.22 27.16 84.99
C LEU A 437 -22.75 27.58 84.76
N ARG A 438 -22.28 27.67 83.50
CA ARG A 438 -20.88 28.05 83.18
C ARG A 438 -20.71 29.44 82.55
N ALA A 439 -21.81 30.14 82.27
CA ALA A 439 -21.85 31.47 81.65
C ALA A 439 -21.28 32.62 82.52
N THR A 440 -20.95 32.40 83.79
CA THR A 440 -20.54 33.50 84.69
C THR A 440 -19.06 33.49 85.09
N LEU A 441 -18.27 32.46 84.76
CA LEU A 441 -16.90 32.35 85.32
C LEU A 441 -15.78 32.16 84.30
N ASN A 442 -16.05 31.64 83.09
CA ASN A 442 -15.01 31.33 82.09
C ASN A 442 -14.97 32.27 80.87
N GLU A 443 -15.83 33.29 80.83
CA GLU A 443 -15.90 34.24 79.70
C GLU A 443 -14.71 35.22 79.65
N GLU A 444 -14.11 35.55 80.78
CA GLU A 444 -13.03 36.53 80.85
C GLU A 444 -11.63 35.97 80.61
N THR A 445 -11.38 34.69 80.90
CA THR A 445 -10.05 34.08 80.70
C THR A 445 -9.85 33.49 79.30
N ALA A 446 -10.92 33.09 78.60
CA ALA A 446 -10.86 32.53 77.25
C ALA A 446 -10.80 33.58 76.12
N ARG A 447 -11.23 34.84 76.36
CA ARG A 447 -11.13 35.92 75.36
C ARG A 447 -9.69 36.30 75.02
N ARG A 448 -8.76 36.13 75.96
CA ARG A 448 -7.33 36.42 75.74
C ARG A 448 -6.63 35.36 74.88
N GLN A 449 -6.88 34.07 75.09
CA GLN A 449 -6.25 33.00 74.29
C GLN A 449 -6.81 32.87 72.87
N LYS A 450 -8.08 33.22 72.63
CA LYS A 450 -8.70 33.16 71.28
C LYS A 450 -8.22 34.24 70.31
N LEU A 451 -7.73 35.38 70.81
CA LEU A 451 -7.14 36.42 69.95
C LEU A 451 -5.76 36.02 69.42
N GLU A 452 -5.03 35.18 70.17
CA GLU A 452 -3.68 34.73 69.83
C GLU A 452 -3.68 33.62 68.76
N THR A 453 -4.64 32.68 68.84
CA THR A 453 -4.84 31.65 67.80
C THR A 453 -5.43 32.21 66.50
N ALA A 454 -6.36 33.19 66.57
CA ALA A 454 -6.93 33.84 65.39
C ALA A 454 -5.89 34.66 64.59
N LEU A 455 -4.88 35.22 65.25
CA LEU A 455 -3.76 35.89 64.57
C LEU A 455 -2.87 34.89 63.82
N SER A 456 -2.62 33.69 64.38
CA SER A 456 -1.83 32.65 63.70
C SER A 456 -2.53 32.02 62.49
N GLU A 457 -3.86 31.90 62.51
CA GLU A 457 -4.66 31.39 61.39
C GLU A 457 -4.80 32.44 60.26
N LEU A 458 -4.86 33.73 60.60
CA LEU A 458 -4.80 34.83 59.63
C LEU A 458 -3.44 34.91 58.93
N GLU A 459 -2.35 34.63 59.65
CA GLU A 459 -1.00 34.64 59.08
C GLU A 459 -0.76 33.43 58.15
N ASN A 460 -1.30 32.26 58.49
CA ASN A 460 -1.25 31.07 57.64
C ASN A 460 -2.13 31.18 56.39
N THR A 461 -3.31 31.81 56.50
CA THR A 461 -4.18 32.07 55.33
C THR A 461 -3.61 33.17 54.43
N ALA A 462 -2.95 34.19 54.96
CA ALA A 462 -2.23 35.19 54.18
C ALA A 462 -1.03 34.60 53.41
N ASN A 463 -0.33 33.62 54.01
CA ASN A 463 0.77 32.91 53.35
C ASN A 463 0.27 31.95 52.25
N ALA A 464 -0.84 31.24 52.49
CA ALA A 464 -1.48 30.40 51.47
C ALA A 464 -2.01 31.22 50.28
N LEU A 465 -2.60 32.40 50.54
CA LEU A 465 -3.01 33.34 49.49
C LEU A 465 -1.81 33.89 48.73
N ARG A 466 -0.67 34.16 49.38
CA ARG A 466 0.57 34.55 48.69
C ARG A 466 1.12 33.46 47.77
N GLU A 467 1.12 32.20 48.21
CA GLU A 467 1.54 31.07 47.37
C GLU A 467 0.58 30.85 46.19
N GLN A 468 -0.73 30.97 46.41
CA GLN A 468 -1.73 30.89 45.35
C GLN A 468 -1.59 32.04 44.34
N THR A 469 -1.25 33.26 44.83
CA THR A 469 -0.99 34.41 43.96
C THR A 469 0.32 34.21 43.17
N GLN A 470 1.36 33.63 43.76
CA GLN A 470 2.61 33.29 43.06
C GLN A 470 2.43 32.17 42.03
N GLN A 471 1.58 31.17 42.30
CA GLN A 471 1.19 30.17 41.32
C GLN A 471 0.38 30.78 40.17
N GLY A 472 -0.54 31.69 40.47
CA GLY A 472 -1.30 32.43 39.46
C GLY A 472 -0.40 33.30 38.57
N VAL A 473 0.61 33.96 39.14
CA VAL A 473 1.62 34.72 38.39
C VAL A 473 2.42 33.79 37.47
N ARG A 474 2.91 32.65 37.96
CA ARG A 474 3.64 31.66 37.11
C ARG A 474 2.78 31.10 35.99
N GLN A 475 1.50 30.81 36.26
CA GLN A 475 0.56 30.36 35.24
C GLN A 475 0.26 31.46 34.21
N SER A 476 0.20 32.73 34.63
CA SER A 476 0.03 33.87 33.74
C SER A 476 1.28 34.15 32.89
N GLU A 477 2.49 33.96 33.44
CA GLU A 477 3.76 34.06 32.71
C GLU A 477 3.89 32.93 31.68
N GLU A 478 3.49 31.71 32.03
CA GLU A 478 3.45 30.58 31.11
C GLU A 478 2.40 30.78 30.00
N ALA A 479 1.24 31.38 30.33
CA ALA A 479 0.22 31.74 29.35
C ALA A 479 0.70 32.87 28.42
N LEU A 480 1.44 33.86 28.93
CA LEU A 480 2.06 34.93 28.14
C LEU A 480 3.17 34.40 27.24
N ALA A 481 3.97 33.42 27.70
CA ALA A 481 4.95 32.73 26.87
C ALA A 481 4.28 31.93 25.74
N LYS A 482 3.19 31.21 26.04
CA LYS A 482 2.38 30.50 25.04
C LYS A 482 1.71 31.45 24.04
N LEU A 483 1.26 32.63 24.48
CA LEU A 483 0.77 33.70 23.61
C LEU A 483 1.89 34.27 22.73
N GLY A 484 3.10 34.43 23.25
CA GLY A 484 4.28 34.82 22.47
C GLY A 484 4.64 33.81 21.39
N GLU A 485 4.59 32.51 21.71
CA GLU A 485 4.78 31.43 20.73
C GLU A 485 3.65 31.39 19.69
N ALA A 486 2.40 31.60 20.12
CA ALA A 486 1.25 31.67 19.21
C ALA A 486 1.36 32.88 18.27
N ASN A 487 1.83 34.02 18.76
CA ASN A 487 2.03 35.23 17.96
C ASN A 487 3.21 35.07 16.98
N ALA A 488 4.31 34.43 17.40
CA ALA A 488 5.42 34.08 16.51
C ALA A 488 4.97 33.10 15.40
N ARG A 489 4.09 32.13 15.73
CA ARG A 489 3.48 31.23 14.73
C ARG A 489 2.53 31.98 13.79
N ALA A 490 1.79 32.97 14.29
CA ALA A 490 0.93 33.82 13.46
C ALA A 490 1.76 34.67 12.48
N GLU A 491 2.85 35.29 12.94
CA GLU A 491 3.79 36.02 12.08
C GLU A 491 4.48 35.11 11.05
N GLU A 492 4.82 33.87 11.43
CA GLU A 492 5.36 32.86 10.51
C GLU A 492 4.32 32.44 9.46
N LEU A 493 3.05 32.28 9.86
CA LEU A 493 1.95 32.00 8.94
C LEU A 493 1.68 33.17 8.00
N GLU A 494 1.70 34.42 8.48
CA GLU A 494 1.58 35.60 7.62
C GLU A 494 2.73 35.71 6.62
N ARG A 495 3.98 35.38 7.03
CA ARG A 495 5.11 35.31 6.09
C ARG A 495 4.95 34.21 5.05
N LYS A 496 4.46 33.03 5.45
CA LYS A 496 4.16 31.92 4.53
C LYS A 496 3.00 32.26 3.60
N LEU A 497 2.00 32.99 4.06
CA LEU A 497 0.86 33.43 3.27
C LEU A 497 1.27 34.51 2.27
N ALA A 498 2.10 35.48 2.68
CA ALA A 498 2.71 36.46 1.78
C ALA A 498 3.68 35.83 0.76
N GLN A 499 4.38 34.75 1.14
CA GLN A 499 5.19 33.96 0.21
C GLN A 499 4.32 33.19 -0.78
N ALA A 500 3.25 32.53 -0.31
CA ALA A 500 2.30 31.81 -1.15
C ALA A 500 1.57 32.75 -2.12
N ASP A 501 1.23 33.98 -1.70
CA ASP A 501 0.63 35.00 -2.57
C ASP A 501 1.60 35.45 -3.67
N ARG A 502 2.90 35.59 -3.37
CA ARG A 502 3.92 35.88 -4.39
C ARG A 502 4.10 34.72 -5.36
N GLU A 503 4.15 33.48 -4.85
CA GLU A 503 4.23 32.27 -5.69
C GLU A 503 2.95 32.08 -6.54
N ALA A 504 1.78 32.48 -6.03
CA ALA A 504 0.51 32.49 -6.76
C ALA A 504 0.50 33.57 -7.86
N VAL A 505 1.03 34.76 -7.61
CA VAL A 505 1.17 35.83 -8.61
C VAL A 505 2.19 35.42 -9.69
N ASP A 506 3.31 34.83 -9.29
CA ASP A 506 4.33 34.36 -10.23
C ASP A 506 3.80 33.20 -11.08
N SER A 507 3.07 32.24 -10.50
CA SER A 507 2.42 31.17 -11.26
C SER A 507 1.27 31.66 -12.14
N ALA A 508 0.50 32.67 -11.70
CA ALA A 508 -0.50 33.34 -12.54
C ALA A 508 0.16 34.06 -13.74
N SER A 509 1.32 34.69 -13.54
CA SER A 509 2.07 35.33 -14.63
C SER A 509 2.62 34.31 -15.62
N ARG A 510 3.14 33.17 -15.14
CA ARG A 510 3.61 32.04 -15.97
C ARG A 510 2.48 31.41 -16.76
N THR A 511 1.33 31.16 -16.12
CA THR A 511 0.16 30.59 -16.81
C THR A 511 -0.44 31.57 -17.81
N SER A 512 -0.45 32.88 -17.54
CA SER A 512 -0.83 33.90 -18.52
C SER A 512 0.12 33.91 -19.72
N GLN A 513 1.43 33.80 -19.47
CA GLN A 513 2.44 33.73 -20.52
C GLN A 513 2.32 32.45 -21.36
N GLU A 514 2.10 31.30 -20.74
CA GLU A 514 1.80 30.03 -21.41
C GLU A 514 0.49 30.08 -22.20
N LEU A 515 -0.52 30.80 -21.72
CA LEU A 515 -1.79 30.98 -22.43
C LEU A 515 -1.62 31.84 -23.69
N ASP A 516 -0.79 32.89 -23.62
CA ASP A 516 -0.48 33.72 -24.79
C ASP A 516 0.44 32.97 -25.78
N GLU A 517 1.39 32.17 -25.30
CA GLU A 517 2.16 31.25 -26.15
C GLU A 517 1.23 30.24 -26.83
N ALA A 518 0.31 29.60 -26.10
CA ALA A 518 -0.67 28.67 -26.66
C ALA A 518 -1.60 29.34 -27.68
N ARG A 519 -2.00 30.61 -27.48
CA ARG A 519 -2.76 31.39 -28.46
C ARG A 519 -1.96 31.68 -29.72
N THR A 520 -0.68 32.01 -29.60
CA THR A 520 0.18 32.21 -30.79
C THR A 520 0.40 30.91 -31.54
N LEU A 521 0.55 29.80 -30.83
CA LEU A 521 0.70 28.47 -31.41
C LEU A 521 -0.61 28.02 -32.09
N ALA A 522 -1.76 28.24 -31.47
CA ALA A 522 -3.07 28.01 -32.07
C ALA A 522 -3.30 28.85 -33.34
N ALA A 523 -2.96 30.15 -33.31
CA ALA A 523 -3.03 31.01 -34.48
C ALA A 523 -2.06 30.57 -35.60
N SER A 524 -0.89 30.03 -35.24
CA SER A 524 0.05 29.46 -36.21
C SER A 524 -0.49 28.15 -36.83
N LEU A 525 -1.12 27.30 -36.03
CA LEU A 525 -1.74 26.05 -36.48
C LEU A 525 -2.95 26.33 -37.37
N GLU A 526 -3.79 27.33 -37.05
CA GLU A 526 -4.88 27.76 -37.94
C GLU A 526 -4.36 28.27 -39.29
N ARG A 527 -3.25 29.01 -39.31
CA ARG A 527 -2.60 29.41 -40.57
C ARG A 527 -2.09 28.19 -41.35
N GLN A 528 -1.47 27.22 -40.68
CA GLN A 528 -1.02 25.98 -41.32
C GLN A 528 -2.19 25.16 -41.86
N LEU A 529 -3.30 25.08 -41.13
CA LEU A 529 -4.51 24.36 -41.54
C LEU A 529 -5.14 25.01 -42.78
N ASN A 530 -5.26 26.34 -42.79
CA ASN A 530 -5.72 27.10 -43.96
C ASN A 530 -4.76 26.96 -45.16
N GLU A 531 -3.45 26.91 -44.92
CA GLU A 531 -2.46 26.69 -45.98
C GLU A 531 -2.56 25.26 -46.56
N ILE A 532 -2.70 24.24 -45.70
CA ILE A 532 -2.91 22.84 -46.12
C ILE A 532 -4.22 22.70 -46.89
N GLN A 533 -5.30 23.35 -46.45
CA GLN A 533 -6.58 23.35 -47.13
C GLN A 533 -6.47 23.98 -48.52
N SER A 534 -5.78 25.13 -48.64
CA SER A 534 -5.52 25.74 -49.96
C SER A 534 -4.69 24.84 -50.88
N ARG A 535 -3.71 24.10 -50.34
CA ARG A 535 -2.92 23.13 -51.11
C ARG A 535 -3.72 21.90 -51.51
N ALA A 536 -4.67 21.47 -50.68
CA ALA A 536 -5.59 20.38 -50.99
C ALA A 536 -6.53 20.79 -52.14
N GLU A 537 -7.12 21.99 -52.09
CA GLU A 537 -7.95 22.56 -53.16
C GLU A 537 -7.16 22.73 -54.47
N GLN A 538 -5.89 23.18 -54.38
CA GLN A 538 -5.01 23.25 -55.56
C GLN A 538 -4.68 21.87 -56.14
N ARG A 539 -4.45 20.85 -55.29
CA ARG A 539 -4.22 19.47 -55.73
C ARG A 539 -5.47 18.84 -56.34
N GLU A 540 -6.64 19.10 -55.78
CA GLU A 540 -7.92 18.63 -56.31
C GLU A 540 -8.19 19.23 -57.69
N LYS A 541 -7.92 20.52 -57.86
CA LYS A 541 -7.97 21.18 -59.17
C LYS A 541 -6.95 20.58 -60.15
N ALA A 542 -5.71 20.35 -59.72
CA ALA A 542 -4.69 19.73 -60.56
C ALA A 542 -5.03 18.28 -60.95
N LEU A 543 -5.67 17.52 -60.06
CA LEU A 543 -6.18 16.17 -60.34
C LEU A 543 -7.36 16.21 -61.31
N SER A 544 -8.27 17.17 -61.18
CA SER A 544 -9.36 17.40 -62.14
C SER A 544 -8.81 17.74 -63.52
N ASP A 545 -7.82 18.63 -63.61
CA ASP A 545 -7.17 19.00 -64.86
C ASP A 545 -6.40 17.80 -65.47
N ALA A 546 -5.75 16.97 -64.63
CA ALA A 546 -5.05 15.76 -65.07
C ALA A 546 -6.02 14.67 -65.55
N LEU A 547 -7.17 14.50 -64.88
CA LEU A 547 -8.26 13.62 -65.32
C LEU A 547 -8.87 14.10 -66.65
N GLY A 548 -9.03 15.42 -66.82
CA GLY A 548 -9.42 16.02 -68.09
C GLY A 548 -8.45 15.64 -69.21
N ARG A 549 -7.13 15.83 -68.99
CA ARG A 549 -6.10 15.43 -69.95
C ARG A 549 -6.05 13.92 -70.19
N ALA A 550 -6.28 13.09 -69.18
CA ALA A 550 -6.34 11.65 -69.33
C ALA A 550 -7.52 11.22 -70.22
N SER A 551 -8.70 11.84 -70.05
CA SER A 551 -9.86 11.59 -70.92
C SER A 551 -9.61 12.05 -72.37
N GLU A 552 -8.87 13.15 -72.55
CA GLU A 552 -8.50 13.65 -73.86
C GLU A 552 -7.44 12.74 -74.54
N LEU A 553 -6.49 12.21 -73.77
CA LEU A 553 -5.55 11.19 -74.23
C LEU A 553 -6.25 9.87 -74.58
N GLU A 554 -7.26 9.43 -73.82
CA GLU A 554 -8.08 8.26 -74.17
C GLU A 554 -8.88 8.48 -75.47
N SER A 555 -9.40 9.70 -75.68
CA SER A 555 -10.03 10.07 -76.95
C SER A 555 -9.03 10.06 -78.11
N GLN A 556 -7.80 10.54 -77.90
CA GLN A 556 -6.75 10.49 -78.91
C GLN A 556 -6.29 9.06 -79.18
N LEU A 557 -6.24 8.20 -78.16
CA LEU A 557 -5.84 6.80 -78.27
C LEU A 557 -6.91 5.99 -79.00
N THR A 558 -8.20 6.24 -78.75
CA THR A 558 -9.29 5.63 -79.52
C THR A 558 -9.34 6.13 -80.97
N GLN A 559 -9.03 7.40 -81.21
CA GLN A 559 -8.88 7.95 -82.56
C GLN A 559 -7.66 7.36 -83.30
N ALA A 560 -6.54 7.17 -82.61
CA ALA A 560 -5.37 6.49 -83.13
C ALA A 560 -5.65 5.01 -83.41
N GLN A 561 -6.38 4.33 -82.53
CA GLN A 561 -6.81 2.94 -82.73
C GLN A 561 -7.72 2.80 -83.95
N ALA A 562 -8.67 3.72 -84.14
CA ALA A 562 -9.51 3.75 -85.35
C ALA A 562 -8.69 4.05 -86.63
N SER A 563 -7.60 4.80 -86.52
CA SER A 563 -6.67 5.03 -87.64
C SER A 563 -5.83 3.79 -87.95
N ILE A 564 -5.40 3.03 -86.93
CA ILE A 564 -4.73 1.73 -87.07
C ILE A 564 -5.68 0.71 -87.70
N ASP A 565 -6.95 0.70 -87.31
CA ASP A 565 -7.95 -0.19 -87.91
C ASP A 565 -8.22 0.16 -89.39
N ARG A 566 -8.21 1.45 -89.75
CA ARG A 566 -8.26 1.88 -91.15
C ARG A 566 -7.01 1.51 -91.94
N LEU A 567 -5.82 1.71 -91.37
CA LEU A 567 -4.55 1.34 -92.00
C LEU A 567 -4.43 -0.18 -92.15
N SER A 568 -4.90 -0.97 -91.17
CA SER A 568 -4.91 -2.43 -91.26
C SER A 568 -5.89 -2.93 -92.34
N ALA A 569 -7.03 -2.25 -92.55
CA ALA A 569 -7.93 -2.53 -93.66
C ALA A 569 -7.30 -2.18 -95.02
N GLN A 570 -6.52 -1.11 -95.11
CA GLN A 570 -5.77 -0.73 -96.32
C GLN A 570 -4.61 -1.69 -96.62
N ILE A 571 -3.90 -2.16 -95.58
CA ILE A 571 -2.86 -3.19 -95.69
C ILE A 571 -3.46 -4.52 -96.16
N LYS A 572 -4.70 -4.85 -95.74
CA LYS A 572 -5.40 -6.06 -96.18
C LYS A 572 -5.75 -6.03 -97.67
N THR A 573 -6.04 -4.84 -98.24
CA THR A 573 -6.25 -4.67 -99.68
C THR A 573 -4.95 -4.56 -100.49
N ALA A 574 -3.85 -4.15 -99.88
CA ALA A 574 -2.52 -4.11 -100.52
C ALA A 574 -1.78 -5.46 -100.46
N GLY A 575 -2.12 -6.34 -99.51
CA GLY A 575 -1.51 -7.65 -99.31
C GLY A 575 -1.85 -8.73 -100.34
N GLU A 576 -2.74 -8.45 -101.30
CA GLU A 576 -3.06 -9.38 -102.40
C GLU A 576 -1.99 -9.39 -103.51
N SER A 577 -1.03 -8.45 -103.50
CA SER A 577 0.04 -8.35 -104.52
C SER A 577 1.47 -8.65 -104.06
N GLU A 578 1.70 -9.05 -102.79
CA GLU A 578 3.05 -9.34 -102.25
C GLU A 578 3.18 -10.75 -101.63
N GLY A 579 2.51 -11.75 -102.22
CA GLY A 579 2.56 -13.15 -101.77
C GLY A 579 3.92 -13.84 -101.87
N GLU A 580 4.92 -13.24 -102.53
CA GLU A 580 6.19 -13.90 -102.86
C GLU A 580 7.33 -13.59 -101.87
N LEU A 581 7.29 -12.49 -101.11
CA LEU A 581 8.36 -12.13 -100.15
C LEU A 581 8.20 -12.76 -98.76
N VAL A 582 6.98 -13.15 -98.38
CA VAL A 582 6.67 -13.69 -97.04
C VAL A 582 7.18 -15.12 -96.84
N ALA A 583 7.45 -15.86 -97.93
CA ALA A 583 8.00 -17.21 -97.84
C ALA A 583 9.44 -17.23 -97.29
N GLN A 584 10.23 -16.16 -97.52
CA GLN A 584 11.63 -16.10 -97.06
C GLN A 584 11.77 -15.67 -95.59
N LEU A 585 10.88 -14.82 -95.05
CA LEU A 585 10.93 -14.43 -93.63
C LEU A 585 10.44 -15.53 -92.67
N ARG A 586 9.57 -16.43 -93.12
CA ARG A 586 9.05 -17.54 -92.28
C ARG A 586 10.12 -18.56 -91.88
N ALA A 587 11.13 -18.77 -92.74
CA ALA A 587 12.23 -19.69 -92.47
C ALA A 587 13.18 -19.18 -91.36
N GLN A 588 13.26 -17.87 -91.15
CA GLN A 588 14.17 -17.26 -90.18
C GLN A 588 13.57 -17.16 -88.77
N VAL A 589 12.25 -17.09 -88.64
CA VAL A 589 11.54 -17.06 -87.34
C VAL A 589 11.41 -18.48 -86.75
N GLN A 590 11.33 -19.53 -87.57
CA GLN A 590 11.24 -20.91 -87.09
C GLN A 590 12.51 -21.39 -86.37
N SER A 591 13.70 -20.94 -86.78
CA SER A 591 14.97 -21.35 -86.14
C SER A 591 15.18 -20.69 -84.77
N LEU A 592 14.72 -19.45 -84.58
CA LEU A 592 14.82 -18.74 -83.30
C LEU A 592 13.78 -19.23 -82.28
N THR A 593 12.65 -19.77 -82.74
CA THR A 593 11.61 -20.32 -81.85
C THR A 593 12.02 -21.69 -81.28
N GLN A 594 12.82 -22.46 -82.02
CA GLN A 594 13.31 -23.77 -81.57
C GLN A 594 14.36 -23.69 -80.47
N SER A 595 15.24 -22.68 -80.45
CA SER A 595 16.28 -22.58 -79.41
C SER A 595 15.74 -22.10 -78.05
N ALA A 596 14.62 -21.37 -78.03
CA ALA A 596 13.98 -20.93 -76.80
C ALA A 596 13.24 -22.08 -76.09
N ALA A 597 12.57 -22.96 -76.84
CA ALA A 597 11.83 -24.10 -76.30
C ALA A 597 12.72 -25.21 -75.69
N GLU A 598 13.97 -25.32 -76.12
CA GLU A 598 14.93 -26.29 -75.56
C GLU A 598 15.54 -25.84 -74.22
N ALA A 599 15.58 -24.53 -73.95
CA ALA A 599 16.07 -23.99 -72.69
C ALA A 599 15.07 -24.19 -71.52
N GLU A 600 13.78 -24.04 -71.79
CA GLU A 600 12.72 -24.22 -70.77
C GLU A 600 12.58 -25.68 -70.34
N ARG A 601 12.70 -26.64 -71.27
CA ARG A 601 12.60 -28.08 -70.96
C ARG A 601 13.72 -28.58 -70.03
N ARG A 602 14.92 -28.00 -70.14
CA ARG A 602 16.04 -28.33 -69.23
C ARG A 602 15.81 -27.82 -67.82
N HIS A 603 15.14 -26.67 -67.69
CA HIS A 603 14.86 -26.09 -66.37
C HIS A 603 13.74 -26.84 -65.65
N GLU A 604 12.72 -27.28 -66.38
CA GLU A 604 11.60 -28.05 -65.80
C GLU A 604 12.01 -29.47 -65.38
N GLN A 605 12.89 -30.13 -66.15
CA GLN A 605 13.42 -31.45 -65.78
C GLN A 605 14.30 -31.41 -64.51
N SER A 606 15.07 -30.34 -64.32
CA SER A 606 15.87 -30.11 -63.11
C SER A 606 14.99 -29.95 -61.86
N LEU A 607 13.86 -29.24 -61.96
CA LEU A 607 12.94 -29.03 -60.84
C LEU A 607 12.20 -30.32 -60.45
N ARG A 608 11.82 -31.15 -61.43
CA ARG A 608 11.15 -32.44 -61.14
C ARG A 608 12.06 -33.43 -60.43
N GLN A 609 13.35 -33.50 -60.79
CA GLN A 609 14.30 -34.37 -60.09
C GLN A 609 14.55 -33.94 -58.64
N ALA A 610 14.58 -32.63 -58.36
CA ALA A 610 14.76 -32.11 -57.00
C ALA A 610 13.54 -32.41 -56.09
N ILE A 611 12.32 -32.37 -56.64
CA ILE A 611 11.09 -32.65 -55.89
C ILE A 611 10.97 -34.16 -55.54
N GLU A 612 11.40 -35.04 -56.45
CA GLU A 612 11.34 -36.49 -56.22
C GLU A 612 12.36 -36.96 -55.17
N GLN A 613 13.57 -36.37 -55.17
CA GLN A 613 14.56 -36.61 -54.12
C GLN A 613 14.04 -36.19 -52.74
N ALA A 614 13.40 -35.01 -52.64
CA ALA A 614 12.81 -34.53 -51.40
C ALA A 614 11.67 -35.43 -50.88
N ARG A 615 10.89 -36.05 -51.77
CA ARG A 615 9.83 -36.99 -51.37
C ARG A 615 10.38 -38.29 -50.78
N SER A 616 11.42 -38.87 -51.38
CA SER A 616 12.02 -40.11 -50.89
C SER A 616 12.71 -39.96 -49.52
N GLU A 617 13.26 -38.77 -49.22
CA GLU A 617 13.86 -38.47 -47.90
C GLU A 617 12.81 -38.32 -46.81
N VAL A 618 11.62 -37.78 -47.13
CA VAL A 618 10.50 -37.67 -46.19
C VAL A 618 9.89 -39.05 -45.87
N GLU A 619 9.82 -39.95 -46.84
CA GLU A 619 9.30 -41.30 -46.64
C GLU A 619 10.25 -42.17 -45.78
N HIS A 620 11.57 -42.00 -45.93
CA HIS A 620 12.55 -42.60 -45.03
C HIS A 620 12.55 -42.01 -43.61
N ALA A 621 12.22 -40.72 -43.46
CA ALA A 621 12.05 -40.09 -42.15
C ALA A 621 10.77 -40.59 -41.43
N ALA A 622 9.73 -40.93 -42.17
CA ALA A 622 8.49 -41.46 -41.60
C ALA A 622 8.68 -42.86 -40.99
N SER A 623 9.39 -43.77 -41.68
CA SER A 623 9.64 -45.14 -41.17
C SER A 623 10.55 -45.18 -39.93
N THR A 624 11.54 -44.28 -39.85
CA THR A 624 12.40 -44.15 -38.67
C THR A 624 11.67 -43.54 -37.47
N SER A 625 10.64 -42.72 -37.69
CA SER A 625 9.78 -42.23 -36.60
C SER A 625 8.93 -43.34 -35.97
N ALA A 626 8.48 -44.32 -36.76
CA ALA A 626 7.69 -45.45 -36.27
C ALA A 626 8.52 -46.37 -35.36
N GLU A 627 9.79 -46.64 -35.71
CA GLU A 627 10.70 -47.41 -34.85
C GLU A 627 11.06 -46.66 -33.55
N LEU A 628 11.13 -45.32 -33.58
CA LEU A 628 11.34 -44.49 -32.39
C LEU A 628 10.13 -44.52 -31.46
N THR A 629 8.91 -44.58 -31.98
CA THR A 629 7.71 -44.73 -31.14
C THR A 629 7.62 -46.09 -30.44
N GLU A 630 8.06 -47.18 -31.09
CA GLU A 630 8.13 -48.52 -30.49
C GLU A 630 9.16 -48.56 -29.36
N ARG A 631 10.33 -47.94 -29.56
CA ARG A 631 11.37 -47.84 -28.52
C ARG A 631 10.98 -46.91 -27.37
N SER A 632 10.21 -45.85 -27.64
CA SER A 632 9.68 -44.98 -26.60
C SER A 632 8.75 -45.75 -25.65
N LYS A 633 7.91 -46.65 -26.16
CA LYS A 633 7.07 -47.52 -25.33
C LYS A 633 7.88 -48.46 -24.44
N GLN A 634 9.00 -48.99 -24.94
CA GLN A 634 9.90 -49.83 -24.12
C GLN A 634 10.62 -49.02 -23.03
N ILE A 635 10.99 -47.77 -23.30
CA ILE A 635 11.58 -46.87 -22.29
C ILE A 635 10.56 -46.54 -21.21
N GLU A 636 9.31 -46.29 -21.59
CA GLU A 636 8.21 -45.97 -20.66
C GLU A 636 7.90 -47.17 -19.74
N GLN A 637 7.90 -48.39 -20.28
CA GLN A 637 7.78 -49.61 -19.46
C GLN A 637 8.95 -49.81 -18.49
N LEU A 638 10.18 -49.49 -18.90
CA LEU A 638 11.36 -49.57 -18.03
C LEU A 638 11.37 -48.46 -16.97
N GLN A 639 10.86 -47.26 -17.28
CA GLN A 639 10.68 -46.19 -16.31
C GLN A 639 9.62 -46.57 -15.27
N GLN A 640 8.51 -47.16 -15.70
CA GLN A 640 7.47 -47.63 -14.78
C GLN A 640 8.00 -48.71 -13.81
N GLN A 641 8.84 -49.63 -14.30
CA GLN A 641 9.53 -50.62 -13.46
C GLN A 641 10.55 -49.99 -12.51
N LEU A 642 11.25 -48.94 -12.94
CA LEU A 642 12.22 -48.22 -12.10
C LEU A 642 11.50 -47.42 -10.99
N ASP A 643 10.35 -46.83 -11.30
CA ASP A 643 9.54 -46.08 -10.35
C ASP A 643 8.94 -47.01 -9.29
N GLU A 644 8.45 -48.19 -9.67
CA GLU A 644 8.00 -49.23 -8.72
C GLU A 644 9.14 -49.71 -7.80
N GLN A 645 10.36 -49.84 -8.33
CA GLN A 645 11.54 -50.17 -7.51
C GLN A 645 11.96 -49.02 -6.59
N SER A 646 11.80 -47.78 -7.03
CA SER A 646 12.09 -46.61 -6.18
C SER A 646 11.11 -46.48 -5.02
N GLN A 647 9.81 -46.72 -5.25
CA GLN A 647 8.78 -46.66 -4.22
C GLN A 647 8.93 -47.77 -3.18
N THR A 648 9.33 -48.97 -3.61
CA THR A 648 9.64 -50.07 -2.68
C THR A 648 10.88 -49.76 -1.85
N HIS A 649 11.93 -49.18 -2.44
CA HIS A 649 13.10 -48.73 -1.68
C HIS A 649 12.82 -47.58 -0.70
N GLU A 650 11.93 -46.65 -1.05
CA GLU A 650 11.49 -45.61 -0.11
C GLU A 650 10.67 -46.17 1.05
N GLN A 651 9.79 -47.14 0.80
CA GLN A 651 9.07 -47.83 1.87
C GLN A 651 10.03 -48.59 2.80
N ASP A 652 11.05 -49.24 2.25
CA ASP A 652 12.04 -49.95 3.06
C ASP A 652 12.91 -48.99 3.87
N LEU A 653 13.30 -47.84 3.31
CA LEU A 653 14.03 -46.80 4.04
C LEU A 653 13.18 -46.16 5.16
N ARG A 654 11.86 -46.01 4.95
CA ARG A 654 10.95 -45.56 6.02
C ARG A 654 10.87 -46.57 7.16
N LYS A 655 10.69 -47.86 6.85
CA LYS A 655 10.69 -48.93 7.86
C LYS A 655 12.02 -49.02 8.62
N LEU A 656 13.15 -48.83 7.93
CA LEU A 656 14.47 -48.79 8.55
C LEU A 656 14.64 -47.58 9.50
N ARG A 657 14.11 -46.41 9.14
CA ARG A 657 14.12 -45.24 10.02
C ARG A 657 13.23 -45.43 11.24
N GLU A 658 12.01 -45.93 11.06
CA GLU A 658 11.10 -46.24 12.17
C GLU A 658 11.70 -47.27 13.13
N ALA A 659 12.39 -48.29 12.61
CA ALA A 659 13.11 -49.27 13.42
C ALA A 659 14.32 -48.66 14.16
N ALA A 660 15.07 -47.75 13.53
CA ALA A 660 16.19 -47.07 14.16
C ALA A 660 15.73 -46.13 15.29
N ASP A 661 14.63 -45.39 15.08
CA ASP A 661 14.06 -44.50 16.10
C ASP A 661 13.50 -45.30 17.29
N ALA A 662 12.86 -46.46 17.02
CA ALA A 662 12.39 -47.35 18.07
C ALA A 662 13.54 -47.95 18.90
N LEU A 663 14.65 -48.34 18.26
CA LEU A 663 15.85 -48.82 18.96
C LEU A 663 16.50 -47.72 19.80
N ARG A 664 16.51 -46.48 19.31
CA ARG A 664 17.04 -45.32 20.05
C ARG A 664 16.22 -45.02 21.30
N ALA A 665 14.89 -45.07 21.19
CA ALA A 665 14.00 -44.92 22.35
C ALA A 665 14.19 -46.04 23.38
N GLN A 666 14.43 -47.28 22.94
CA GLN A 666 14.73 -48.40 23.86
C GLN A 666 16.09 -48.23 24.55
N ALA A 667 17.10 -47.69 23.87
CA ALA A 667 18.40 -47.39 24.46
C ALA A 667 18.29 -46.29 25.53
N ASP A 668 17.56 -45.20 25.25
CA ASP A 668 17.33 -44.11 26.21
C ASP A 668 16.56 -44.60 27.45
N GLU A 669 15.56 -45.46 27.27
CA GLU A 669 14.81 -46.07 28.38
C GLU A 669 15.72 -47.00 29.22
N ALA A 670 16.54 -47.83 28.59
CA ALA A 670 17.50 -48.70 29.27
C ALA A 670 18.52 -47.89 30.08
N GLN A 671 19.01 -46.78 29.53
CA GLN A 671 19.95 -45.89 30.21
C GLN A 671 19.33 -45.21 31.44
N SER A 672 18.07 -44.75 31.34
CA SER A 672 17.35 -44.18 32.50
C SER A 672 17.15 -45.19 33.64
N LYS A 673 16.87 -46.46 33.30
CA LYS A 673 16.74 -47.56 34.25
C LYS A 673 18.07 -47.87 34.91
N LEU A 674 19.17 -47.85 34.15
CA LEU A 674 20.52 -48.07 34.65
C LEU A 674 20.95 -46.97 35.65
N GLU A 675 20.66 -45.70 35.37
CA GLU A 675 20.89 -44.60 36.30
C GLU A 675 20.08 -44.74 37.60
N SER A 676 18.82 -45.20 37.51
CA SER A 676 17.99 -45.43 38.70
C SER A 676 18.52 -46.59 39.56
N ALA A 677 18.93 -47.69 38.93
CA ALA A 677 19.51 -48.84 39.62
C ALA A 677 20.87 -48.51 40.25
N ALA A 678 21.70 -47.70 39.59
CA ALA A 678 22.97 -47.23 40.12
C ALA A 678 22.77 -46.38 41.40
N LYS A 679 21.75 -45.50 41.43
CA LYS A 679 21.40 -44.72 42.63
C LYS A 679 20.92 -45.62 43.78
N GLU A 680 20.05 -46.59 43.50
CA GLU A 680 19.60 -47.56 44.52
C GLU A 680 20.79 -48.36 45.09
N LEU A 681 21.75 -48.76 44.26
CA LEU A 681 22.95 -49.47 44.70
C LEU A 681 23.86 -48.63 45.58
N THR A 682 24.06 -47.35 45.25
CA THR A 682 24.85 -46.46 46.10
C THR A 682 24.22 -46.31 47.48
N GLN A 683 22.89 -46.13 47.54
CA GLN A 683 22.17 -45.98 48.80
C GLN A 683 22.19 -47.27 49.64
N LEU A 684 21.96 -48.43 49.02
CA LEU A 684 22.01 -49.72 49.74
C LEU A 684 23.43 -50.07 50.22
N ARG A 685 24.48 -49.71 49.47
CA ARG A 685 25.87 -49.89 49.92
C ARG A 685 26.22 -48.96 51.10
N GLU A 686 25.74 -47.72 51.11
CA GLU A 686 25.89 -46.82 52.26
C GLU A 686 25.17 -47.38 53.50
N GLU A 687 23.93 -47.83 53.36
CA GLU A 687 23.16 -48.47 54.44
C GLU A 687 23.85 -49.75 54.98
N LEU A 688 24.38 -50.59 54.08
CA LEU A 688 25.13 -51.79 54.47
C LEU A 688 26.44 -51.44 55.21
N SER A 689 27.15 -50.41 54.77
CA SER A 689 28.39 -49.95 55.41
C SER A 689 28.14 -49.40 56.81
N ALA A 690 27.07 -48.61 56.99
CA ALA A 690 26.65 -48.08 58.28
C ALA A 690 26.21 -49.20 59.24
N ALA A 691 25.46 -50.18 58.74
CA ALA A 691 25.06 -51.35 59.53
C ALA A 691 26.28 -52.19 59.97
N THR A 692 27.27 -52.38 59.09
CA THR A 692 28.49 -53.14 59.37
C THR A 692 29.38 -52.43 60.40
N LEU A 693 29.53 -51.10 60.30
CA LEU A 693 30.25 -50.30 61.30
C LEU A 693 29.60 -50.40 62.68
N SER A 694 28.27 -50.27 62.76
CA SER A 694 27.54 -50.38 64.03
C SER A 694 27.58 -51.80 64.61
N MET A 695 27.67 -52.85 63.78
CA MET A 695 27.88 -54.24 64.25
C MET A 695 29.27 -54.42 64.87
N ASN A 696 30.32 -53.88 64.23
CA ASN A 696 31.69 -53.96 64.76
C ASN A 696 31.87 -53.19 66.08
N GLU A 697 31.20 -52.05 66.24
CA GLU A 697 31.17 -51.32 67.52
C GLU A 697 30.53 -52.15 68.64
N GLN A 698 29.38 -52.79 68.37
CA GLN A 698 28.71 -53.65 69.36
C GLN A 698 29.46 -54.96 69.63
N ALA A 699 30.11 -55.55 68.63
CA ALA A 699 30.97 -56.72 68.81
C ALA A 699 32.20 -56.38 69.68
N GLY A 700 32.78 -55.19 69.49
CA GLY A 700 33.83 -54.66 70.36
C GLY A 700 33.34 -54.45 71.80
N GLU A 701 32.10 -54.00 72.00
CA GLU A 701 31.49 -53.84 73.31
C GLU A 701 31.21 -55.19 74.01
N VAL A 702 30.77 -56.20 73.26
CA VAL A 702 30.65 -57.59 73.75
C VAL A 702 32.02 -58.15 74.13
N GLN A 703 33.05 -57.97 73.31
CA GLN A 703 34.41 -58.45 73.60
C GLN A 703 35.02 -57.76 74.82
N ARG A 704 34.71 -56.47 75.02
CA ARG A 704 35.10 -55.69 76.20
C ARG A 704 34.38 -56.17 77.46
N LEU A 705 33.08 -56.41 77.39
CA LEU A 705 32.29 -56.98 78.50
C LEU A 705 32.71 -58.44 78.82
N GLN A 706 33.15 -59.21 77.83
CA GLN A 706 33.59 -60.60 77.99
C GLN A 706 35.01 -60.71 78.57
N SER A 707 35.89 -59.75 78.26
CA SER A 707 37.20 -59.59 78.90
C SER A 707 37.08 -59.04 80.33
N GLU A 708 36.11 -58.16 80.61
CA GLU A 708 35.74 -57.75 81.98
C GLU A 708 35.15 -58.92 82.81
N LEU A 709 34.40 -59.83 82.18
CA LEU A 709 33.90 -61.04 82.84
C LEU A 709 35.01 -62.06 83.16
N SER A 710 36.04 -62.14 82.31
CA SER A 710 37.13 -63.13 82.43
C SER A 710 38.28 -62.68 83.35
N SER A 711 38.39 -61.37 83.62
CA SER A 711 39.48 -60.78 84.43
C SER A 711 39.12 -60.52 85.90
N ARG A 712 37.96 -61.03 86.38
CA ARG A 712 37.51 -60.86 87.77
C ARG A 712 37.84 -62.10 88.61
N PRO A 713 38.91 -62.11 89.43
CA PRO A 713 39.20 -63.22 90.33
C PRO A 713 38.20 -63.28 91.49
N THR A 714 37.88 -64.51 91.85
CA THR A 714 36.88 -64.99 92.81
C THR A 714 37.03 -64.43 94.23
N GLN A 715 36.07 -63.59 94.68
CA GLN A 715 35.44 -63.67 96.01
C GLN A 715 34.26 -62.69 96.13
N ASN A 716 33.16 -63.17 96.71
CA ASN A 716 31.88 -62.52 97.02
C ASN A 716 30.84 -62.36 95.88
N GLU A 717 30.09 -63.45 95.72
CA GLU A 717 28.62 -63.59 95.57
C GLU A 717 27.79 -62.43 94.97
N GLY A 718 27.11 -62.74 93.87
CA GLY A 718 25.66 -62.96 94.00
C GLY A 718 24.73 -62.21 93.04
N VAL A 719 25.01 -60.95 92.69
CA VAL A 719 23.96 -60.09 92.06
C VAL A 719 24.37 -59.46 90.72
N ASP A 720 25.64 -59.08 90.50
CA ASP A 720 26.02 -58.37 89.26
C ASP A 720 26.38 -59.29 88.08
N SER A 721 26.73 -60.55 88.33
CA SER A 721 27.04 -61.51 87.25
C SER A 721 25.81 -61.85 86.39
N LYS A 722 24.61 -61.80 86.97
CA LYS A 722 23.36 -62.04 86.21
C LYS A 722 22.97 -60.83 85.36
N ALA A 723 23.26 -59.61 85.82
CA ALA A 723 23.02 -58.39 85.04
C ALA A 723 23.95 -58.32 83.82
N SER A 724 25.24 -58.59 83.98
CA SER A 724 26.19 -58.65 82.85
C SER A 724 25.91 -59.82 81.92
N GLN A 725 25.52 -61.00 82.43
CA GLN A 725 25.08 -62.12 81.58
C GLN A 725 23.78 -61.83 80.82
N LYS A 726 22.81 -61.14 81.45
CA LYS A 726 21.58 -60.71 80.79
C LYS A 726 21.88 -59.69 79.69
N LYS A 727 22.76 -58.72 79.95
CA LYS A 727 23.16 -57.71 78.95
C LYS A 727 23.98 -58.32 77.81
N ILE A 728 24.84 -59.30 78.08
CA ILE A 728 25.53 -60.08 77.04
C ILE A 728 24.53 -60.90 76.21
N LYS A 729 23.47 -61.47 76.83
CA LYS A 729 22.40 -62.16 76.08
C LYS A 729 21.56 -61.20 75.23
N GLU A 730 21.16 -60.05 75.77
CA GLU A 730 20.40 -59.03 75.04
C GLU A 730 21.21 -58.44 73.88
N LEU A 731 22.51 -58.18 74.09
CA LEU A 731 23.43 -57.76 73.02
C LEU A 731 23.68 -58.89 72.02
N GLY A 732 23.74 -60.15 72.45
CA GLY A 732 23.84 -61.31 71.57
C GLY A 732 22.60 -61.49 70.68
N GLU A 733 21.40 -61.31 71.24
CA GLU A 733 20.15 -61.34 70.47
C GLU A 733 20.01 -60.12 69.54
N ALA A 734 20.50 -58.94 69.95
CA ALA A 734 20.54 -57.76 69.11
C ALA A 734 21.55 -57.91 67.96
N LEU A 735 22.71 -58.53 68.22
CA LEU A 735 23.70 -58.87 67.20
C LEU A 735 23.14 -59.88 66.20
N LEU A 736 22.44 -60.92 66.65
CA LEU A 736 21.80 -61.88 65.73
C LEU A 736 20.74 -61.21 64.84
N LYS A 737 19.88 -60.36 65.40
CA LYS A 737 18.89 -59.59 64.61
C LYS A 737 19.56 -58.64 63.62
N ARG A 738 20.72 -58.07 63.96
CA ARG A 738 21.50 -57.21 63.07
C ARG A 738 22.28 -58.01 62.03
N GLU A 739 22.80 -59.18 62.35
CA GLU A 739 23.37 -60.11 61.37
C GLU A 739 22.32 -60.55 60.36
N ASP A 740 21.08 -60.80 60.80
CA ASP A 740 19.95 -61.10 59.90
C ASP A 740 19.57 -59.88 59.04
N ALA A 741 19.60 -58.67 59.60
CA ALA A 741 19.36 -57.43 58.85
C ALA A 741 20.47 -57.17 57.83
N ILE A 742 21.74 -57.38 58.19
CA ILE A 742 22.90 -57.27 57.31
C ILE A 742 22.81 -58.33 56.21
N ARG A 743 22.46 -59.58 56.52
CA ARG A 743 22.21 -60.61 55.50
C ARG A 743 21.08 -60.21 54.54
N THR A 744 20.02 -59.63 55.06
CA THR A 744 18.89 -59.18 54.24
C THR A 744 19.29 -58.00 53.35
N LEU A 745 20.05 -57.03 53.88
CA LEU A 745 20.58 -55.91 53.11
C LEU A 745 21.62 -56.36 52.09
N SER A 746 22.53 -57.27 52.44
CA SER A 746 23.48 -57.89 51.50
C SER A 746 22.76 -58.61 50.37
N LYS A 747 21.70 -59.36 50.68
CA LYS A 747 20.88 -60.02 49.67
C LYS A 747 20.16 -59.00 48.77
N ARG A 748 19.65 -57.90 49.33
CA ARG A 748 19.03 -56.82 48.55
C ARG A 748 20.04 -56.06 47.69
N VAL A 749 21.27 -55.86 48.16
CA VAL A 749 22.38 -55.32 47.37
C VAL A 749 22.70 -56.27 46.22
N GLU A 750 22.83 -57.56 46.48
CA GLU A 750 23.09 -58.57 45.44
C GLU A 750 21.96 -58.64 44.39
N GLU A 751 20.70 -58.59 44.83
CA GLU A 751 19.52 -58.53 43.93
C GLU A 751 19.44 -57.21 43.14
N ALA A 752 19.92 -56.11 43.70
CA ALA A 752 20.00 -54.82 43.00
C ALA A 752 21.20 -54.78 42.04
N GLU A 753 22.32 -55.42 42.39
CA GLU A 753 23.51 -55.55 41.55
C GLU A 753 23.20 -56.42 40.34
N ALA A 754 22.49 -57.55 40.54
CA ALA A 754 22.00 -58.38 39.46
C ALA A 754 21.05 -57.60 38.51
N ARG A 755 20.17 -56.74 39.05
CA ARG A 755 19.29 -55.89 38.24
C ARG A 755 20.04 -54.80 37.47
N ALA A 756 21.07 -54.21 38.07
CA ALA A 756 21.94 -53.24 37.38
C ALA A 756 22.78 -53.91 36.30
N GLU A 757 23.29 -55.12 36.54
CA GLU A 757 24.04 -55.90 35.56
C GLU A 757 23.15 -56.33 34.39
N ASP A 758 21.91 -56.79 34.64
CA ASP A 758 20.93 -57.09 33.58
C ASP A 758 20.56 -55.85 32.77
N ALA A 759 20.41 -54.68 33.42
CA ALA A 759 20.15 -53.42 32.72
C ALA A 759 21.35 -53.00 31.85
N THR A 760 22.57 -53.20 32.34
CA THR A 760 23.80 -52.93 31.60
C THR A 760 23.95 -53.87 30.42
N ARG A 761 23.68 -55.17 30.59
CA ARG A 761 23.66 -56.13 29.46
C ARG A 761 22.63 -55.75 28.40
N ARG A 762 21.44 -55.28 28.78
CA ARG A 762 20.43 -54.82 27.81
C ARG A 762 20.85 -53.54 27.09
N ALA A 763 21.54 -52.62 27.78
CA ALA A 763 22.11 -51.42 27.17
C ALA A 763 23.24 -51.78 26.18
N ASP A 764 24.14 -52.68 26.57
CA ASP A 764 25.24 -53.18 25.71
C ASP A 764 24.70 -54.01 24.52
N GLU A 765 23.63 -54.78 24.71
CA GLU A 765 22.93 -55.49 23.64
C GLU A 765 22.27 -54.50 22.67
N ALA A 766 21.61 -53.44 23.16
CA ALA A 766 21.04 -52.39 22.32
C ALA A 766 22.13 -51.60 21.57
N GLU A 767 23.24 -51.26 22.22
CA GLU A 767 24.37 -50.57 21.60
C GLU A 767 25.10 -51.46 20.59
N SER A 768 25.26 -52.76 20.86
CA SER A 768 25.85 -53.71 19.91
C SER A 768 24.92 -54.02 18.73
N LEU A 769 23.60 -53.95 18.90
CA LEU A 769 22.62 -53.99 17.81
C LEU A 769 22.64 -52.71 16.97
N ALA A 770 22.79 -51.53 17.60
CA ALA A 770 22.97 -50.26 16.90
C ALA A 770 24.29 -50.23 16.11
N LYS A 771 25.39 -50.69 16.70
CA LYS A 771 26.69 -50.85 16.02
C LYS A 771 26.66 -51.93 14.94
N ARG A 772 25.87 -53.00 15.09
CA ARG A 772 25.62 -53.98 13.99
C ARG A 772 24.78 -53.39 12.87
N ALA A 773 23.84 -52.49 13.17
CA ALA A 773 23.07 -51.77 12.16
C ALA A 773 23.97 -50.80 11.37
N GLU A 774 24.83 -50.03 12.04
CA GLU A 774 25.85 -49.20 11.38
C GLU A 774 26.90 -50.03 10.63
N ALA A 775 27.38 -51.13 11.21
CA ALA A 775 28.32 -52.03 10.53
C ALA A 775 27.68 -52.77 9.34
N SER A 776 26.36 -53.02 9.32
CA SER A 776 25.66 -53.61 8.16
C SER A 776 25.52 -52.65 6.97
N VAL A 777 25.69 -51.34 7.21
CA VAL A 777 25.82 -50.32 6.17
C VAL A 777 27.23 -50.32 5.57
N ASP A 778 28.27 -50.58 6.38
CA ASP A 778 29.66 -50.67 5.93
C ASP A 778 30.08 -52.06 5.39
N ASP A 779 29.47 -53.17 5.85
CA ASP A 779 29.77 -54.53 5.35
C ASP A 779 29.19 -54.80 3.94
N ARG A 780 28.20 -54.02 3.50
CA ARG A 780 27.79 -53.99 2.07
C ARG A 780 28.83 -53.31 1.17
N ALA A 781 29.74 -52.51 1.74
CA ALA A 781 30.87 -51.92 1.02
C ALA A 781 32.10 -52.87 0.98
N GLY A 782 32.27 -53.72 2.01
CA GLY A 782 33.38 -54.69 2.12
C GLY A 782 33.26 -55.92 1.21
N GLU A 783 32.06 -56.48 1.03
CA GLU A 783 31.86 -57.64 0.13
C GLU A 783 31.99 -57.33 -1.37
N ALA A 784 31.95 -56.05 -1.76
CA ALA A 784 32.19 -55.60 -3.12
C ALA A 784 33.68 -55.64 -3.50
N LEU A 785 34.58 -55.47 -2.52
CA LEU A 785 36.03 -55.40 -2.72
C LEU A 785 36.67 -56.79 -2.90
N SER A 786 36.17 -57.84 -2.25
CA SER A 786 36.70 -59.20 -2.42
C SER A 786 36.25 -59.87 -3.73
N ARG A 787 35.05 -59.53 -4.24
CA ARG A 787 34.60 -59.90 -5.60
C ARG A 787 35.38 -59.14 -6.69
N ALA A 788 35.92 -57.95 -6.39
CA ALA A 788 36.68 -57.14 -7.34
C ALA A 788 38.06 -57.73 -7.70
N VAL A 789 38.73 -58.45 -6.79
CA VAL A 789 40.07 -59.00 -7.02
C VAL A 789 40.03 -60.26 -7.91
N LEU A 790 39.05 -61.16 -7.69
CA LEU A 790 38.81 -62.32 -8.56
C LEU A 790 38.19 -61.93 -9.92
N ARG A 791 37.47 -60.79 -9.96
CA ARG A 791 36.99 -60.17 -11.20
C ARG A 791 38.12 -59.45 -11.95
N GLN A 792 39.12 -58.86 -11.30
CA GLN A 792 40.27 -58.21 -11.95
C GLN A 792 41.10 -59.19 -12.79
N GLN A 793 41.31 -60.43 -12.33
CA GLN A 793 42.10 -61.41 -13.08
C GLN A 793 41.34 -61.96 -14.32
N ARG A 794 40.02 -62.10 -14.24
CA ARG A 794 39.16 -62.42 -15.41
C ARG A 794 38.95 -61.20 -16.32
N LEU A 795 38.83 -60.01 -15.75
CA LEU A 795 38.72 -58.76 -16.49
C LEU A 795 40.02 -58.35 -17.14
N MET A 796 41.23 -58.70 -16.70
CA MET A 796 42.45 -58.35 -17.45
C MET A 796 42.51 -59.07 -18.82
N LYS A 797 42.08 -60.34 -18.86
CA LYS A 797 41.97 -61.12 -20.09
C LYS A 797 40.81 -60.63 -20.98
N TYR A 798 39.65 -60.34 -20.40
CA TYR A 798 38.54 -59.72 -21.12
C TYR A 798 38.80 -58.25 -21.49
N LYS A 799 39.56 -57.46 -20.74
CA LYS A 799 39.94 -56.04 -20.96
C LYS A 799 40.93 -55.90 -22.08
N LYS A 800 41.73 -56.92 -22.41
CA LYS A 800 42.57 -56.90 -23.63
C LYS A 800 41.73 -57.11 -24.90
N LEU A 801 40.67 -57.90 -24.84
CA LEU A 801 39.72 -58.09 -25.96
C LEU A 801 38.67 -56.97 -26.04
N LEU A 802 38.18 -56.51 -24.89
CA LEU A 802 37.27 -55.39 -24.74
C LEU A 802 37.96 -54.04 -24.85
N SER A 803 39.26 -53.82 -24.60
CA SER A 803 39.85 -52.49 -24.89
C SER A 803 39.98 -52.25 -26.38
N THR A 804 40.23 -53.29 -27.16
CA THR A 804 40.28 -53.21 -28.62
C THR A 804 38.89 -53.02 -29.24
N GLN A 805 37.85 -53.66 -28.68
CA GLN A 805 36.46 -53.41 -29.09
C GLN A 805 35.84 -52.16 -28.45
N ALA A 806 36.24 -51.79 -27.23
CA ALA A 806 35.81 -50.59 -26.52
C ALA A 806 36.52 -49.34 -27.00
N HIS A 807 37.71 -49.37 -27.61
CA HIS A 807 38.21 -48.16 -28.28
C HIS A 807 37.35 -47.84 -29.51
N LYS A 808 36.91 -48.86 -30.25
CA LYS A 808 35.99 -48.70 -31.39
C LYS A 808 34.58 -48.33 -30.94
N ILE A 809 34.08 -48.95 -29.87
CA ILE A 809 32.78 -48.63 -29.29
C ILE A 809 32.83 -47.31 -28.51
N VAL A 810 33.94 -46.87 -27.91
CA VAL A 810 34.05 -45.55 -27.23
C VAL A 810 34.23 -44.43 -28.25
N GLN A 811 34.88 -44.64 -29.39
CA GLN A 811 34.84 -43.66 -30.48
C GLN A 811 33.44 -43.58 -31.11
N ALA A 812 32.78 -44.72 -31.34
CA ALA A 812 31.40 -44.74 -31.82
C ALA A 812 30.40 -44.23 -30.78
N LYS A 813 30.61 -44.50 -29.50
CA LYS A 813 29.79 -44.07 -28.36
C LYS A 813 30.12 -42.64 -27.94
N ALA A 814 31.32 -42.12 -28.17
CA ALA A 814 31.59 -40.68 -28.03
C ALA A 814 30.98 -39.91 -29.21
N ALA A 815 30.98 -40.46 -30.42
CA ALA A 815 30.25 -39.86 -31.55
C ALA A 815 28.72 -39.97 -31.38
N LEU A 816 28.23 -41.09 -30.85
CA LEU A 816 26.81 -41.30 -30.54
C LEU A 816 26.37 -40.64 -29.24
N GLN A 817 27.22 -40.47 -28.22
CA GLN A 817 26.95 -39.64 -27.04
C GLN A 817 27.04 -38.18 -27.39
N LYS A 818 27.95 -37.73 -28.26
CA LYS A 818 27.94 -36.34 -28.71
C LYS A 818 26.72 -36.04 -29.56
N ARG A 819 26.25 -37.00 -30.37
CA ARG A 819 24.96 -36.89 -31.08
C ARG A 819 23.76 -37.08 -30.16
N ALA A 820 23.81 -37.97 -29.17
CA ALA A 820 22.74 -38.19 -28.20
C ALA A 820 22.67 -37.05 -27.20
N GLU A 821 23.77 -36.41 -26.83
CA GLU A 821 23.83 -35.16 -26.08
C GLU A 821 23.32 -34.02 -26.95
N GLN A 822 23.63 -33.98 -28.25
CA GLN A 822 22.99 -33.03 -29.17
C GLN A 822 21.49 -33.32 -29.39
N TYR A 823 21.06 -34.59 -29.35
CA TYR A 823 19.67 -34.99 -29.47
C TYR A 823 18.92 -34.86 -28.16
N ASP A 824 19.55 -35.03 -27.00
CA ASP A 824 19.02 -34.77 -25.66
C ASP A 824 19.09 -33.28 -25.37
N GLU A 825 20.02 -32.54 -25.95
CA GLU A 825 20.02 -31.09 -25.98
C GLU A 825 18.93 -30.59 -26.93
N LEU A 826 18.69 -31.23 -28.08
CA LEU A 826 17.54 -30.91 -28.96
C LEU A 826 16.20 -31.40 -28.43
N LEU A 827 16.15 -32.51 -27.69
CA LEU A 827 14.93 -33.08 -27.09
C LEU A 827 14.65 -32.41 -25.77
N SER A 828 15.65 -32.05 -24.97
CA SER A 828 15.47 -31.14 -23.85
C SER A 828 15.25 -29.73 -24.33
N GLN A 829 15.77 -29.28 -25.48
CA GLN A 829 15.34 -28.02 -26.09
C GLN A 829 13.92 -28.14 -26.63
N ARG A 830 13.50 -29.27 -27.21
CA ARG A 830 12.13 -29.47 -27.68
C ARG A 830 11.14 -29.68 -26.54
N GLN A 831 11.52 -30.36 -25.47
CA GLN A 831 10.74 -30.46 -24.23
C GLN A 831 10.75 -29.13 -23.52
N LYS A 832 11.88 -28.42 -23.40
CA LYS A 832 11.88 -27.04 -22.90
C LYS A 832 11.12 -26.10 -23.83
N ILE A 833 11.03 -26.34 -25.13
CA ILE A 833 10.20 -25.56 -26.07
C ILE A 833 8.74 -26.00 -25.99
N MET A 834 8.42 -27.26 -25.72
CA MET A 834 7.04 -27.75 -25.56
C MET A 834 6.49 -27.44 -24.18
N GLU A 835 7.30 -27.52 -23.14
CA GLU A 835 7.05 -27.04 -21.78
C GLU A 835 7.07 -25.51 -21.77
N ALA A 836 7.98 -24.83 -22.48
CA ALA A 836 7.87 -23.38 -22.66
C ALA A 836 6.70 -23.03 -23.56
N ALA A 837 6.27 -23.86 -24.51
CA ALA A 837 5.08 -23.60 -25.33
C ALA A 837 3.80 -23.92 -24.57
N ALA A 838 3.79 -24.93 -23.69
CA ALA A 838 2.68 -25.28 -22.84
C ALA A 838 2.57 -24.31 -21.66
N ALA A 839 3.70 -23.93 -21.06
CA ALA A 839 3.82 -22.84 -20.11
C ALA A 839 3.51 -21.51 -20.79
N LEU A 840 3.96 -21.23 -22.01
CA LEU A 840 3.50 -20.05 -22.77
C LEU A 840 2.04 -20.15 -23.14
N LYS A 841 1.45 -21.33 -23.33
CA LYS A 841 0.02 -21.49 -23.61
C LYS A 841 -0.81 -21.32 -22.34
N GLN A 842 -0.30 -21.78 -21.20
CA GLN A 842 -0.93 -21.68 -19.89
C GLN A 842 -0.74 -20.28 -19.29
N GLU A 843 0.44 -19.69 -19.44
CA GLU A 843 0.73 -18.27 -19.22
C GLU A 843 -0.04 -17.43 -20.22
N ARG A 844 -0.15 -17.76 -21.52
CA ARG A 844 -1.04 -17.02 -22.43
C ARG A 844 -2.50 -17.19 -22.06
N ALA A 845 -2.95 -18.32 -21.52
CA ALA A 845 -4.32 -18.47 -21.03
C ALA A 845 -4.55 -17.70 -19.71
N GLN A 846 -3.56 -17.68 -18.81
CA GLN A 846 -3.59 -16.89 -17.57
C GLN A 846 -3.42 -15.40 -17.85
N VAL A 847 -2.59 -15.03 -18.82
CA VAL A 847 -2.39 -13.68 -19.32
C VAL A 847 -3.58 -13.28 -20.16
N GLN A 848 -4.26 -14.15 -20.91
CA GLN A 848 -5.51 -13.82 -21.61
C GLN A 848 -6.68 -13.70 -20.65
N THR A 849 -6.73 -14.45 -19.54
CA THR A 849 -7.75 -14.24 -18.50
C THR A 849 -7.45 -13.01 -17.64
N LYS A 850 -6.18 -12.74 -17.33
CA LYS A 850 -5.73 -11.49 -16.70
C LYS A 850 -5.87 -10.28 -17.63
N LEU A 851 -5.64 -10.44 -18.94
CA LEU A 851 -5.86 -9.44 -19.98
C LEU A 851 -7.35 -9.27 -20.25
N ALA A 852 -8.18 -10.31 -20.18
CA ALA A 852 -9.63 -10.14 -20.28
C ALA A 852 -10.17 -9.38 -19.05
N ARG A 853 -9.61 -9.62 -17.86
CA ARG A 853 -9.92 -8.83 -16.64
C ARG A 853 -9.34 -7.40 -16.69
N SER A 854 -8.15 -7.19 -17.25
CA SER A 854 -7.56 -5.84 -17.38
C SER A 854 -8.10 -5.07 -18.58
N GLN A 855 -8.53 -5.73 -19.65
CA GLN A 855 -9.20 -5.11 -20.80
C GLN A 855 -10.63 -4.75 -20.46
N SER A 856 -11.34 -5.55 -19.66
CA SER A 856 -12.66 -5.13 -19.14
C SER A 856 -12.53 -3.98 -18.15
N ALA A 857 -11.53 -3.98 -17.27
CA ALA A 857 -11.22 -2.83 -16.41
C ALA A 857 -10.82 -1.59 -17.22
N GLY A 858 -9.99 -1.75 -18.26
CA GLY A 858 -9.63 -0.68 -19.19
C GLY A 858 -10.82 -0.13 -19.95
N MET A 859 -11.73 -0.99 -20.42
CA MET A 859 -12.94 -0.58 -21.12
C MET A 859 -13.88 0.20 -20.19
N ILE A 860 -14.07 -0.26 -18.94
CA ILE A 860 -14.85 0.48 -17.93
C ILE A 860 -14.18 1.83 -17.64
N PHE A 861 -12.85 1.87 -17.51
CA PHE A 861 -12.12 3.11 -17.32
C PHE A 861 -12.29 4.07 -18.49
N PHE A 862 -12.22 3.60 -19.74
CA PHE A 862 -12.48 4.43 -20.92
C PHE A 862 -13.93 4.90 -21.02
N ILE A 863 -14.90 4.10 -20.58
CA ILE A 863 -16.29 4.52 -20.46
C ILE A 863 -16.39 5.64 -19.42
N VAL A 864 -15.86 5.46 -18.21
CA VAL A 864 -15.89 6.50 -17.16
C VAL A 864 -15.14 7.76 -17.59
N ALA A 865 -13.99 7.63 -18.25
CA ALA A 865 -13.21 8.74 -18.78
C ALA A 865 -13.95 9.50 -19.89
N SER A 866 -14.56 8.79 -20.84
CA SER A 866 -15.36 9.42 -21.90
C SER A 866 -16.62 10.10 -21.34
N LEU A 867 -17.29 9.49 -20.37
CA LEU A 867 -18.40 10.12 -19.64
C LEU A 867 -17.97 11.41 -18.93
N SER A 868 -16.79 11.39 -18.30
CA SER A 868 -16.21 12.56 -17.64
C SER A 868 -15.89 13.68 -18.64
N VAL A 869 -15.31 13.34 -19.78
CA VAL A 869 -15.02 14.30 -20.86
C VAL A 869 -16.32 14.90 -21.42
N ILE A 870 -17.36 14.09 -21.63
CA ILE A 870 -18.67 14.56 -22.10
C ILE A 870 -19.31 15.49 -21.08
N ALA A 871 -19.23 15.17 -19.78
CA ALA A 871 -19.76 16.02 -18.72
C ALA A 871 -19.03 17.37 -18.67
N VAL A 872 -17.70 17.39 -18.74
CA VAL A 872 -16.90 18.63 -18.76
C VAL A 872 -17.16 19.44 -20.02
N MET A 873 -17.24 18.81 -21.19
CA MET A 873 -17.57 19.47 -22.44
C MET A 873 -18.99 20.03 -22.43
N ALA A 874 -19.97 19.28 -21.92
CA ALA A 874 -21.35 19.74 -21.78
C ALA A 874 -21.44 20.95 -20.85
N TRP A 875 -20.69 20.95 -19.73
CA TRP A 875 -20.57 22.11 -18.84
C TRP A 875 -19.93 23.31 -19.53
N ALA A 876 -18.83 23.12 -20.26
CA ALA A 876 -18.14 24.18 -21.00
C ALA A 876 -19.03 24.79 -22.10
N VAL A 877 -19.78 23.97 -22.84
CA VAL A 877 -20.72 24.46 -23.86
C VAL A 877 -21.91 25.18 -23.20
N ALA A 878 -22.48 24.62 -22.14
CA ALA A 878 -23.60 25.23 -21.42
C ALA A 878 -23.23 26.59 -20.82
N THR A 879 -22.02 26.74 -20.27
CA THR A 879 -21.55 28.03 -19.72
C THR A 879 -21.39 29.11 -20.78
N LYS A 880 -21.12 28.74 -22.04
CA LYS A 880 -21.05 29.65 -23.19
C LYS A 880 -22.42 29.98 -23.78
N MET A 881 -23.31 28.99 -23.88
CA MET A 881 -24.63 29.18 -24.50
C MET A 881 -25.64 29.86 -23.57
N ALA A 882 -25.55 29.61 -22.26
CA ALA A 882 -26.43 30.17 -21.25
C ALA A 882 -25.59 30.79 -20.12
N PRO A 883 -25.02 32.00 -20.32
CA PRO A 883 -24.38 32.72 -19.24
C PRO A 883 -25.39 32.96 -18.12
N ALA A 884 -25.00 32.61 -16.89
CA ALA A 884 -25.87 32.75 -15.74
C ALA A 884 -26.20 34.22 -15.49
N THR A 885 -27.42 34.48 -15.04
CA THR A 885 -27.88 35.85 -14.76
C THR A 885 -27.61 36.20 -13.31
N TYR A 886 -26.90 37.30 -13.06
CA TYR A 886 -26.55 37.78 -11.74
C TYR A 886 -27.25 39.10 -11.43
N ALA A 887 -27.61 39.31 -10.16
CA ALA A 887 -27.95 40.63 -9.65
C ALA A 887 -26.68 41.26 -9.10
N VAL A 888 -26.34 42.43 -9.62
CA VAL A 888 -25.27 43.27 -9.09
C VAL A 888 -25.93 44.41 -8.35
N ARG A 889 -25.46 44.69 -7.14
CA ARG A 889 -25.97 45.77 -6.30
C ARG A 889 -24.88 46.79 -6.01
N THR A 890 -25.26 48.06 -5.96
CA THR A 890 -24.41 49.17 -5.48
C THR A 890 -25.30 50.16 -4.76
N THR A 891 -24.76 50.78 -3.73
CA THR A 891 -25.50 51.75 -2.93
C THR A 891 -24.85 53.12 -3.02
N ILE A 892 -25.67 54.13 -3.29
CA ILE A 892 -25.27 55.53 -3.23
C ILE A 892 -25.94 56.22 -2.04
N ILE A 893 -25.24 57.20 -1.48
CA ILE A 893 -25.69 57.98 -0.33
C ILE A 893 -25.57 59.49 -0.58
N ALA A 894 -26.42 60.24 0.09
CA ALA A 894 -26.31 61.69 0.20
C ALA A 894 -25.16 62.06 1.15
N ASP A 895 -24.07 62.58 0.60
CA ASP A 895 -22.94 63.11 1.34
C ASP A 895 -23.12 64.61 1.62
N GLY A 896 -23.31 64.94 2.90
CA GLY A 896 -23.42 66.31 3.37
C GLY A 896 -22.08 67.05 3.53
N LYS A 897 -20.93 66.44 3.14
CA LYS A 897 -19.58 67.01 3.25
C LYS A 897 -19.28 67.58 4.64
N GLY A 898 -19.61 66.81 5.68
CA GLY A 898 -19.40 67.20 7.09
C GLY A 898 -20.58 67.91 7.75
N ARG A 899 -21.65 68.27 7.01
CA ARG A 899 -22.95 68.64 7.59
C ARG A 899 -23.88 67.42 7.60
N ILE A 900 -24.70 67.27 8.64
CA ILE A 900 -25.79 66.30 8.65
C ILE A 900 -26.95 66.87 7.81
N PRO A 901 -27.30 66.26 6.67
CA PRO A 901 -28.43 66.74 5.87
C PRO A 901 -29.74 66.55 6.65
N THR A 902 -30.66 67.50 6.50
CA THR A 902 -31.99 67.43 7.13
C THR A 902 -32.85 66.37 6.44
N GLU A 903 -33.85 65.85 7.13
CA GLU A 903 -34.72 64.79 6.59
C GLU A 903 -35.44 65.23 5.29
N ASP A 904 -35.83 66.50 5.20
CA ASP A 904 -36.45 67.07 4.00
C ASP A 904 -35.45 67.16 2.82
N GLU A 905 -34.19 67.51 3.08
CA GLU A 905 -33.12 67.47 2.07
C GLU A 905 -32.83 66.05 1.61
N LEU A 906 -32.84 65.07 2.53
CA LEU A 906 -32.65 63.66 2.20
C LEU A 906 -33.82 63.12 1.34
N LYS A 907 -35.07 63.51 1.63
CA LYS A 907 -36.24 63.17 0.82
C LYS A 907 -36.19 63.82 -0.57
N ALA A 908 -35.83 65.10 -0.64
CA ALA A 908 -35.65 65.82 -1.91
C ALA A 908 -34.55 65.19 -2.77
N TRP A 909 -33.42 64.83 -2.14
CA TRP A 909 -32.32 64.13 -2.77
C TRP A 909 -32.77 62.78 -3.34
N THR A 910 -33.52 61.97 -2.56
CA THR A 910 -34.05 60.68 -3.01
C THR A 910 -34.97 60.87 -4.21
N ALA A 911 -35.97 61.75 -4.12
CA ALA A 911 -36.94 62.00 -5.20
C ALA A 911 -36.26 62.49 -6.50
N ALA A 912 -35.18 63.27 -6.38
CA ALA A 912 -34.41 63.71 -7.54
C ALA A 912 -33.65 62.55 -8.21
N HIS A 913 -33.07 61.63 -7.44
CA HIS A 913 -32.35 60.47 -7.97
C HIS A 913 -33.29 59.43 -8.57
N GLU A 914 -34.52 59.30 -8.06
CA GLU A 914 -35.54 58.43 -8.66
C GLU A 914 -35.91 58.91 -10.08
N ARG A 915 -36.02 60.23 -10.29
CA ARG A 915 -36.31 60.83 -11.61
C ARG A 915 -35.11 60.86 -12.56
N LEU A 916 -33.89 60.78 -12.04
CA LEU A 916 -32.65 60.86 -12.83
C LEU A 916 -32.58 59.78 -13.91
N PHE A 917 -33.09 58.57 -13.62
CA PHE A 917 -33.07 57.46 -14.56
C PHE A 917 -34.07 57.60 -15.72
N GLU A 918 -35.00 58.54 -15.64
CA GLU A 918 -35.94 58.89 -16.71
C GLU A 918 -35.41 60.05 -17.59
N ASP A 919 -34.32 60.72 -17.18
CA ASP A 919 -33.76 61.88 -17.88
C ASP A 919 -33.02 61.45 -19.16
N PRO A 920 -33.43 61.95 -20.36
CA PRO A 920 -32.72 61.69 -21.61
C PRO A 920 -31.26 62.14 -21.60
N GLN A 921 -30.91 63.18 -20.85
CA GLN A 921 -29.54 63.68 -20.75
C GLN A 921 -28.63 62.70 -20.01
N PHE A 922 -29.15 62.09 -18.94
CA PHE A 922 -28.45 61.01 -18.23
C PHE A 922 -28.21 59.82 -19.15
N MET A 923 -29.22 59.39 -19.93
CA MET A 923 -29.08 58.27 -20.86
C MET A 923 -28.01 58.52 -21.94
N GLN A 924 -27.89 59.75 -22.43
CA GLN A 924 -26.84 60.13 -23.39
C GLN A 924 -25.44 60.06 -22.76
N LEU A 925 -25.26 60.64 -21.58
CA LEU A 925 -23.96 60.61 -20.88
C LEU A 925 -23.57 59.18 -20.49
N ALA A 926 -24.51 58.40 -19.98
CA ALA A 926 -24.31 56.99 -19.65
C ALA A 926 -23.89 56.18 -20.87
N ALA A 927 -24.53 56.40 -22.03
CA ALA A 927 -24.18 55.75 -23.29
C ALA A 927 -22.77 56.09 -23.76
N GLU A 928 -22.37 57.37 -23.66
CA GLU A 928 -21.02 57.81 -23.99
C GLU A 928 -19.98 57.13 -23.10
N ARG A 929 -20.23 57.06 -21.78
CA ARG A 929 -19.34 56.39 -20.82
C ARG A 929 -19.26 54.87 -21.06
N CYS A 930 -20.37 54.22 -21.37
CA CYS A 930 -20.41 52.81 -21.76
C CYS A 930 -19.60 52.57 -23.04
N SER A 931 -19.73 53.45 -24.04
CA SER A 931 -18.96 53.39 -25.28
C SER A 931 -17.45 53.52 -25.04
N GLN A 932 -17.04 54.50 -24.22
CA GLN A 932 -15.65 54.71 -23.82
C GLN A 932 -15.06 53.52 -23.05
N ARG A 933 -15.86 52.84 -22.22
CA ARG A 933 -15.46 51.62 -21.49
C ARG A 933 -15.58 50.33 -22.32
N GLY A 934 -15.92 50.42 -23.60
CA GLY A 934 -16.02 49.27 -24.50
C GLY A 934 -17.29 48.42 -24.34
N ILE A 935 -18.31 48.91 -23.62
CA ILE A 935 -19.61 48.25 -23.45
C ILE A 935 -20.48 48.60 -24.67
N LYS A 936 -20.20 47.95 -25.79
CA LYS A 936 -20.80 48.26 -27.11
C LYS A 936 -22.33 48.18 -27.12
N ASP A 937 -22.89 47.22 -26.38
CA ASP A 937 -24.34 47.00 -26.33
C ASP A 937 -25.09 48.16 -25.67
N LEU A 938 -24.41 48.99 -24.88
CA LEU A 938 -24.96 50.17 -24.20
C LEU A 938 -24.36 51.48 -24.73
N SER A 939 -23.81 51.48 -25.95
CA SER A 939 -23.12 52.63 -26.54
C SER A 939 -24.03 53.77 -27.05
N ASN A 940 -25.35 53.57 -27.03
CA ASN A 940 -26.33 54.57 -27.47
C ASN A 940 -27.45 54.75 -26.44
N ALA A 941 -28.03 55.95 -26.39
CA ALA A 941 -29.03 56.33 -25.38
C ALA A 941 -30.30 55.43 -25.40
N PRO A 942 -30.87 55.05 -26.56
CA PRO A 942 -32.01 54.11 -26.59
C PRO A 942 -31.69 52.74 -25.99
N ALA A 943 -30.48 52.20 -26.19
CA ALA A 943 -30.06 50.94 -25.61
C ALA A 943 -29.90 51.03 -24.09
N VAL A 944 -29.35 52.15 -23.58
CA VAL A 944 -29.31 52.42 -22.14
C VAL A 944 -30.72 52.54 -21.56
N ALA A 945 -31.62 53.26 -22.23
CA ALA A 945 -33.02 53.40 -21.81
C ALA A 945 -33.72 52.03 -21.73
N ALA A 946 -33.55 51.19 -22.75
CA ALA A 946 -34.09 49.83 -22.78
C ALA A 946 -33.51 48.95 -21.67
N ARG A 947 -32.19 49.04 -21.42
CA ARG A 947 -31.50 48.32 -20.35
C ARG A 947 -32.01 48.71 -18.97
N LEU A 948 -32.17 50.01 -18.73
CA LEU A 948 -32.71 50.53 -17.47
C LEU A 948 -34.16 50.09 -17.27
N LYS A 949 -34.96 50.09 -18.33
CA LYS A 949 -36.37 49.68 -18.24
C LYS A 949 -36.55 48.19 -17.95
N ASN A 950 -35.74 47.34 -18.55
CA ASN A 950 -35.94 45.88 -18.50
C ASN A 950 -35.29 45.23 -17.27
N ASP A 951 -34.08 45.68 -16.91
CA ASP A 951 -33.20 44.91 -16.02
C ASP A 951 -32.65 45.70 -14.84
N PHE A 952 -32.92 47.00 -14.77
CA PHE A 952 -32.51 47.86 -13.67
C PHE A 952 -33.68 48.11 -12.72
N SER A 953 -33.39 48.05 -11.43
CA SER A 953 -34.31 48.40 -10.36
C SER A 953 -33.56 49.18 -9.30
N PHE A 954 -34.24 50.07 -8.60
CA PHE A 954 -33.68 50.78 -7.46
C PHE A 954 -34.60 50.62 -6.27
N HIS A 955 -34.00 50.56 -5.08
CA HIS A 955 -34.70 50.43 -3.81
C HIS A 955 -34.26 51.57 -2.90
N THR A 956 -35.24 52.26 -2.33
CA THR A 956 -35.02 53.32 -1.35
C THR A 956 -34.97 52.67 0.03
N ASP A 957 -33.76 52.41 0.53
CA ASP A 957 -33.56 51.79 1.84
C ASP A 957 -33.89 52.75 2.99
N ALA A 958 -33.48 54.01 2.84
CA ALA A 958 -33.77 55.12 3.75
C ALA A 958 -33.70 56.44 2.97
N ALA A 959 -34.28 57.52 3.51
CA ALA A 959 -34.10 58.85 2.92
C ALA A 959 -32.60 59.16 2.83
N GLY A 960 -32.11 59.55 1.65
CA GLY A 960 -30.68 59.75 1.44
C GLY A 960 -29.85 58.52 1.09
N LYS A 961 -30.46 57.34 0.96
CA LYS A 961 -29.77 56.08 0.61
C LYS A 961 -30.55 55.31 -0.44
N LEU A 962 -29.93 55.08 -1.59
CA LEU A 962 -30.52 54.38 -2.74
C LEU A 962 -29.64 53.22 -3.16
N THR A 963 -30.21 52.03 -3.18
CA THR A 963 -29.54 50.82 -3.68
C THR A 963 -30.02 50.50 -5.08
N PHE A 964 -29.08 50.47 -6.02
CA PHE A 964 -29.31 50.07 -7.41
C PHE A 964 -29.04 48.59 -7.57
N GLU A 965 -29.95 47.88 -8.23
CA GLU A 965 -29.80 46.49 -8.63
C GLU A 965 -29.93 46.38 -10.14
N LEU A 966 -28.88 45.89 -10.80
CA LEU A 966 -28.89 45.56 -12.23
C LEU A 966 -28.79 44.05 -12.42
N ARG A 967 -29.69 43.50 -13.22
CA ARG A 967 -29.70 42.08 -13.60
C ARG A 967 -29.07 41.88 -14.97
N GLY A 968 -28.17 40.93 -15.10
CA GLY A 968 -27.46 40.73 -16.36
C GLY A 968 -26.70 39.43 -16.47
N GLN A 969 -26.35 39.09 -17.70
CA GLN A 969 -25.62 37.87 -18.02
C GLN A 969 -24.13 38.05 -17.69
N GLY A 970 -23.64 37.18 -16.80
CA GLY A 970 -22.25 37.20 -16.31
C GLY A 970 -22.02 38.25 -15.21
N ALA A 971 -21.40 37.81 -14.11
CA ALA A 971 -21.15 38.65 -12.95
C ALA A 971 -20.27 39.86 -13.29
N GLU A 972 -19.05 39.63 -13.80
CA GLU A 972 -18.10 40.71 -14.10
C GLU A 972 -18.62 41.74 -15.10
N ARG A 973 -19.29 41.26 -16.16
CA ARG A 973 -19.86 42.12 -17.19
C ARG A 973 -20.95 43.02 -16.59
N THR A 974 -21.89 42.43 -15.86
CA THR A 974 -22.98 43.17 -15.22
C THR A 974 -22.45 44.13 -14.16
N THR A 975 -21.37 43.76 -13.45
CA THR A 975 -20.69 44.64 -12.49
C THR A 975 -20.12 45.87 -13.18
N ARG A 976 -19.41 45.71 -14.30
CA ARG A 976 -18.87 46.84 -15.07
C ARG A 976 -19.96 47.73 -15.66
N GLU A 977 -21.06 47.13 -16.12
CA GLU A 977 -22.24 47.87 -16.60
C GLU A 977 -22.82 48.74 -15.48
N LEU A 978 -23.12 48.14 -14.32
CA LEU A 978 -23.67 48.88 -13.17
C LEU A 978 -22.70 49.94 -12.63
N GLU A 979 -21.40 49.65 -12.58
CA GLU A 979 -20.38 50.61 -12.18
C GLU A 979 -20.36 51.83 -13.09
N THR A 980 -20.43 51.60 -14.41
CA THR A 980 -20.40 52.68 -15.39
C THR A 980 -21.67 53.53 -15.30
N LEU A 981 -22.84 52.88 -15.15
CA LEU A 981 -24.11 53.58 -14.95
C LEU A 981 -24.15 54.37 -13.64
N THR A 982 -23.58 53.82 -12.57
CA THR A 982 -23.54 54.46 -11.24
C THR A 982 -22.60 55.66 -11.25
N LEU A 983 -21.42 55.55 -11.87
CA LEU A 983 -20.51 56.67 -12.04
C LEU A 983 -21.13 57.78 -12.89
N ALA A 984 -21.86 57.43 -13.96
CA ALA A 984 -22.60 58.40 -14.75
C ALA A 984 -23.71 59.08 -13.90
N ALA A 985 -24.43 58.31 -13.09
CA ALA A 985 -25.51 58.83 -12.23
C ALA A 985 -24.95 59.78 -11.17
N VAL A 986 -23.84 59.41 -10.51
CA VAL A 986 -23.12 60.25 -9.55
C VAL A 986 -22.61 61.54 -10.21
N ALA A 987 -22.06 61.45 -11.43
CA ALA A 987 -21.57 62.62 -12.16
C ALA A 987 -22.71 63.59 -12.54
N THR A 988 -23.81 63.10 -13.11
CA THR A 988 -24.97 63.92 -13.46
C THR A 988 -25.63 64.50 -12.23
N ALA A 989 -25.81 63.69 -11.18
CA ALA A 989 -26.37 64.14 -9.92
C ALA A 989 -25.52 65.25 -9.29
N ASN A 990 -24.19 65.12 -9.27
CA ASN A 990 -23.32 66.15 -8.72
C ASN A 990 -23.28 67.42 -9.60
N ALA A 991 -23.43 67.30 -10.92
CA ALA A 991 -23.56 68.45 -11.81
C ALA A 991 -24.89 69.21 -11.60
N GLN A 992 -25.98 68.50 -11.31
CA GLN A 992 -27.30 69.08 -11.01
C GLN A 992 -27.46 69.54 -9.55
N ARG A 993 -26.43 69.38 -8.70
CA ARG A 993 -26.48 69.64 -7.26
C ARG A 993 -26.98 71.04 -6.91
N GLU A 994 -26.51 72.06 -7.62
CA GLU A 994 -26.91 73.46 -7.37
C GLU A 994 -28.40 73.72 -7.71
N ALA A 995 -28.95 72.97 -8.66
CA ALA A 995 -30.33 73.09 -9.10
C ALA A 995 -31.34 72.34 -8.19
N ARG A 996 -30.88 71.34 -7.42
CA ARG A 996 -31.76 70.52 -6.56
C ARG A 996 -32.23 71.21 -5.27
N GLY A 997 -31.53 72.26 -4.83
CA GLY A 997 -31.83 72.96 -3.58
C GLY A 997 -31.46 72.20 -2.28
N ASP A 998 -31.20 70.88 -2.35
CA ASP A 998 -30.73 70.06 -1.21
C ASP A 998 -29.28 70.35 -0.81
N GLY A 999 -28.47 70.84 -1.76
CA GLY A 999 -27.03 71.07 -1.59
C GLY A 999 -26.22 69.82 -1.24
N ALA A 1000 -26.79 68.61 -1.25
CA ALA A 1000 -26.10 67.38 -0.88
C ALA A 1000 -25.34 66.80 -2.08
N ALA A 1001 -24.09 66.38 -1.86
CA ALA A 1001 -23.34 65.66 -2.88
C ALA A 1001 -23.78 64.19 -2.89
N THR A 1002 -23.58 63.51 -4.01
CA THR A 1002 -23.83 62.06 -4.13
C THR A 1002 -22.50 61.33 -4.06
N ALA A 1003 -22.40 60.37 -3.16
CA ALA A 1003 -21.24 59.50 -2.98
C ALA A 1003 -21.64 58.02 -3.11
N ILE A 1004 -20.69 57.16 -3.48
CA ILE A 1004 -20.88 55.71 -3.54
C ILE A 1004 -20.54 55.13 -2.17
N ASP A 1005 -21.52 54.53 -1.50
CA ASP A 1005 -21.38 53.88 -0.19
C ASP A 1005 -20.77 52.48 -0.34
N SER A 1006 -21.30 51.71 -1.30
CA SER A 1006 -20.82 50.36 -1.61
C SER A 1006 -20.55 50.21 -3.12
N PRO A 1007 -19.36 49.72 -3.52
CA PRO A 1007 -19.07 49.51 -4.93
C PRO A 1007 -19.98 48.41 -5.49
N PRO A 1008 -20.26 48.43 -6.81
CA PRO A 1008 -21.01 47.39 -7.49
C PRO A 1008 -20.44 46.00 -7.20
N THR A 1009 -21.23 45.18 -6.51
CA THR A 1009 -20.85 43.84 -6.10
C THR A 1009 -21.90 42.86 -6.60
N ALA A 1010 -21.46 41.83 -7.33
CA ALA A 1010 -22.34 40.74 -7.78
C ALA A 1010 -22.66 39.81 -6.62
N GLY A 1011 -23.92 39.36 -6.53
CA GLY A 1011 -24.28 38.29 -5.59
C GLY A 1011 -23.49 37.01 -5.86
N SER A 1012 -23.21 36.23 -4.82
CA SER A 1012 -22.49 34.95 -4.92
C SER A 1012 -23.25 33.89 -5.70
N GLU A 1013 -24.58 34.02 -5.79
CA GLU A 1013 -25.46 33.06 -6.44
C GLU A 1013 -26.13 33.68 -7.68
N PRO A 1014 -26.17 32.95 -8.82
CA PRO A 1014 -26.94 33.39 -9.98
C PRO A 1014 -28.44 33.33 -9.68
N ILE A 1015 -29.19 34.37 -10.08
CA ILE A 1015 -30.66 34.44 -9.91
C ILE A 1015 -31.35 33.36 -10.74
N SER A 1016 -30.82 33.08 -11.92
CA SER A 1016 -31.34 32.07 -12.82
C SER A 1016 -30.16 31.36 -13.49
N ASP A 1017 -30.01 30.08 -13.19
CA ASP A 1017 -29.02 29.22 -13.81
C ASP A 1017 -29.69 28.20 -14.76
N GLN A 1018 -29.86 28.61 -16.02
CA GLN A 1018 -30.33 27.71 -17.07
C GLN A 1018 -29.25 26.69 -17.48
N ARG A 1019 -27.98 26.83 -17.03
CA ARG A 1019 -26.89 25.95 -17.43
C ARG A 1019 -27.18 24.51 -17.06
N MET A 1020 -27.79 24.26 -15.90
CA MET A 1020 -28.16 22.90 -15.50
C MET A 1020 -29.11 22.23 -16.51
N LEU A 1021 -30.06 22.97 -17.08
CA LEU A 1021 -30.95 22.46 -18.12
C LEU A 1021 -30.18 22.16 -19.42
N TYR A 1022 -29.27 23.05 -19.82
CA TYR A 1022 -28.41 22.85 -21.00
C TYR A 1022 -27.41 21.70 -20.80
N VAL A 1023 -26.84 21.54 -19.61
CA VAL A 1023 -25.96 20.41 -19.26
C VAL A 1023 -26.75 19.10 -19.30
N ALA A 1024 -27.96 19.08 -18.75
CA ALA A 1024 -28.82 17.89 -18.79
C ALA A 1024 -29.21 17.50 -20.22
N THR A 1025 -29.55 18.48 -21.06
CA THR A 1025 -29.97 18.26 -22.45
C THR A 1025 -28.80 17.89 -23.37
N ILE A 1026 -27.69 18.62 -23.30
CA ILE A 1026 -26.47 18.34 -24.10
C ILE A 1026 -25.80 17.06 -23.60
N GLY A 1027 -25.65 16.89 -22.29
CA GLY A 1027 -25.09 15.69 -21.68
C GLY A 1027 -25.95 14.46 -21.95
N GLY A 1028 -27.27 14.57 -21.79
CA GLY A 1028 -28.22 13.49 -22.12
C GLY A 1028 -28.20 13.12 -23.61
N GLY A 1029 -28.13 14.11 -24.50
CA GLY A 1029 -27.99 13.87 -25.94
C GLY A 1029 -26.66 13.19 -26.30
N GLY A 1030 -25.55 13.64 -25.71
CA GLY A 1030 -24.23 13.03 -25.90
C GLY A 1030 -24.14 11.59 -25.39
N LEU A 1031 -24.78 11.31 -24.25
CA LEU A 1031 -24.91 9.96 -23.68
C LEU A 1031 -25.68 9.02 -24.61
N LEU A 1032 -26.81 9.47 -25.16
CA LEU A 1032 -27.58 8.68 -26.11
C LEU A 1032 -26.77 8.37 -27.38
N LEU A 1033 -26.07 9.37 -27.93
CA LEU A 1033 -25.28 9.20 -29.13
C LEU A 1033 -24.09 8.25 -28.92
N THR A 1034 -23.39 8.37 -27.79
CA THR A 1034 -22.31 7.45 -27.42
C THR A 1034 -22.82 6.04 -27.15
N PHE A 1035 -23.98 5.87 -26.52
CA PHE A 1035 -24.61 4.57 -26.33
C PHE A 1035 -24.99 3.91 -27.67
N VAL A 1036 -25.53 4.67 -28.63
CA VAL A 1036 -25.84 4.18 -29.98
C VAL A 1036 -24.56 3.77 -30.72
N LEU A 1037 -23.50 4.59 -30.67
CA LEU A 1037 -22.20 4.25 -31.25
C LEU A 1037 -21.61 2.99 -30.62
N TRP A 1038 -21.70 2.86 -29.29
CA TRP A 1038 -21.23 1.69 -28.58
C TRP A 1038 -21.99 0.43 -29.01
N LEU A 1039 -23.33 0.49 -29.14
CA LEU A 1039 -24.13 -0.63 -29.65
C LEU A 1039 -23.75 -1.02 -31.09
N LEU A 1040 -23.46 -0.04 -31.96
CA LEU A 1040 -23.00 -0.29 -33.33
C LEU A 1040 -21.62 -0.98 -33.35
N ILE A 1041 -20.66 -0.48 -32.56
CA ILE A 1041 -19.33 -1.07 -32.44
C ILE A 1041 -19.42 -2.48 -31.85
N TYR A 1042 -20.21 -2.67 -30.80
CA TYR A 1042 -20.44 -3.98 -30.18
C TYR A 1042 -21.02 -4.97 -31.20
N ARG A 1043 -21.99 -4.55 -32.00
CA ARG A 1043 -22.57 -5.40 -33.06
C ARG A 1043 -21.54 -5.77 -34.13
N LEU A 1044 -20.67 -4.84 -34.54
CA LEU A 1044 -19.59 -5.11 -35.49
C LEU A 1044 -18.56 -6.09 -34.91
N LEU A 1045 -18.16 -5.91 -33.66
CA LEU A 1045 -17.21 -6.79 -32.96
C LEU A 1045 -17.78 -8.18 -32.70
N ALA A 1046 -19.05 -8.28 -32.33
CA ALA A 1046 -19.74 -9.56 -32.18
C ALA A 1046 -19.80 -10.31 -33.52
N ALA A 1047 -20.09 -9.62 -34.62
CA ALA A 1047 -20.09 -10.20 -35.95
C ALA A 1047 -18.68 -10.64 -36.40
N SER A 1048 -17.63 -9.87 -36.11
CA SER A 1048 -16.25 -10.26 -36.43
C SER A 1048 -15.78 -11.44 -35.59
N LYS A 1049 -16.19 -11.53 -34.32
CA LYS A 1049 -15.87 -12.66 -33.45
C LYS A 1049 -16.44 -13.97 -33.97
N ILE A 1050 -17.71 -13.96 -34.40
CA ILE A 1050 -18.35 -15.15 -34.99
C ILE A 1050 -17.63 -15.58 -36.28
N LYS A 1051 -17.20 -14.63 -37.13
CA LYS A 1051 -16.41 -14.95 -38.33
C LYS A 1051 -15.05 -15.56 -37.99
N PHE A 1052 -14.39 -15.05 -36.94
CA PHE A 1052 -13.10 -15.56 -36.49
C PHE A 1052 -13.22 -16.96 -35.88
N GLU A 1053 -14.22 -17.19 -35.02
CA GLU A 1053 -14.50 -18.52 -34.45
C GLU A 1053 -14.82 -19.55 -35.54
N ASN A 1054 -15.58 -19.16 -36.57
CA ASN A 1054 -15.85 -20.02 -37.73
C ASN A 1054 -14.61 -20.30 -38.58
N GLN A 1055 -13.68 -19.35 -38.74
CA GLN A 1055 -12.41 -19.59 -39.45
C GLN A 1055 -11.49 -20.53 -38.66
N LEU A 1056 -11.41 -20.37 -37.33
CA LEU A 1056 -10.62 -21.24 -36.48
C LEU A 1056 -11.13 -22.68 -36.45
N ALA A 1057 -12.46 -22.86 -36.49
CA ALA A 1057 -13.09 -24.19 -36.54
C ALA A 1057 -12.92 -24.90 -37.90
N ILE A 1058 -12.52 -24.19 -38.95
CA ILE A 1058 -12.23 -24.76 -40.28
C ILE A 1058 -10.74 -25.16 -40.41
N GLU A 1059 -9.85 -24.52 -39.66
CA GLU A 1059 -8.40 -24.80 -39.67
C GLU A 1059 -7.97 -25.88 -38.66
N SER A 1060 -8.79 -26.19 -37.64
CA SER A 1060 -8.61 -27.32 -36.72
C SER A 1060 -9.24 -28.59 -37.26
#